data_AF-A0A929FLP7-F1
#
_entry.id   AF-A0A929FLP7-F1
#
_cell.length_a   1.000
_cell.length_b   1.000
_cell.length_c   1.000
_cell.angle_alpha   90.00
_cell.angle_beta   90.00
_cell.angle_gamma   90.00
#
_symmetry.space_group_name_H-M   'P 1'
#
loop_
_entity.id
_entity.type
_entity.pdbx_description
1 polymer ?
#
loop_
_entity_poly.entity_id
_entity_poly.type
_entity_poly.pdbx_seq_one_letter_code
_entity_poly.pdbx_strand_id
1 'polypeptide(L)'
;MSDPQSIRQHIGKKDSSLSPTPAQNPFQTRGFGKGIQARSAQLPTTNLLQTRGFGSPPQPSLQQQEPADIQTQRERAEQFGYNAADIPTFASGGTQLPPTNPALAVAEQIRNRYNAAQLAESGQNETVQRRKDGQQTKMSPDQIKHANRIRKARGLELLSIPQPANQNPPAVADQTASTVESQNAHNLKIPQILKELKSWNAVKECYLTTPDIMKKFAEYRKWYVDTKINELRKKYPTLIAKSVGSTDLSSDYDITVSTPETGEDVEAVNDFNNIVKSEFGVQPGTLFDTNLYAKDFLKVEGNIKADNQQQLAADKDLLQPENGLKEFSNLDQDVAALVKQRRFMNQTEWDKYTQTVVQNISDPEQAKAILKQYEEADGIYQIAAYELLSEVKQGLSSKRQSELKKQARKELGVEEQKVLKNIKDNNLRDEIEAQLLGEQELHLISHQQGDVVLEKSNQIYVQRMRQVRVLQTLINQPEDASDSEINSMKTEVKKLLGEACFFASEAYHSEGAVKHVVAGLQGPNSAQALAQLTPEHILQSYNEQLGDFLKDIVHYTPQEQKPNGSAGITFYRSSKYLYRLFDAVLEIKKRPQFQDLYLDIEAKSGQLSNLASAVKSELLAIRKGEKKFDSEEQRNQAAIEFVKSQFQVDSGENLKKTILKMSIDFNQKVRNKLSFTTDEETRKEYFKNVKITDSSRR
;
A
#
# COMPACT_ATOMS: atom_id res chain seq x y z
N MET A 1 53.35 -33.07 59.85
CA MET A 1 54.15 -33.82 58.86
C MET A 1 53.42 -33.71 57.53
N SER A 2 54.07 -33.00 56.61
CA SER A 2 53.90 -32.99 55.13
C SER A 2 52.53 -32.67 54.51
N ASP A 3 52.40 -31.42 54.06
CA ASP A 3 51.69 -30.96 52.84
C ASP A 3 52.78 -30.80 51.72
N PRO A 4 52.54 -30.29 50.48
CA PRO A 4 51.64 -30.61 49.35
C PRO A 4 52.39 -30.79 47.98
N GLN A 5 51.71 -31.19 46.88
CA GLN A 5 52.06 -30.85 45.47
C GLN A 5 50.76 -30.93 44.62
N SER A 6 50.15 -29.92 43.97
CA SER A 6 50.56 -28.73 43.19
C SER A 6 51.40 -29.03 41.95
N ILE A 7 50.73 -29.26 40.81
CA ILE A 7 51.35 -29.14 39.48
C ILE A 7 50.92 -27.82 38.85
N ARG A 8 51.84 -26.85 38.94
CA ARG A 8 51.94 -25.66 38.09
C ARG A 8 52.66 -26.05 36.81
N GLN A 9 52.15 -25.67 35.64
CA GLN A 9 52.96 -25.65 34.42
C GLN A 9 53.48 -24.23 34.17
N HIS A 10 54.79 -24.16 34.01
CA HIS A 10 55.58 -22.96 33.84
C HIS A 10 55.51 -22.41 32.42
N ILE A 11 55.46 -21.09 32.37
CA ILE A 11 55.70 -20.20 31.23
C ILE A 11 57.14 -20.43 30.72
N GLY A 12 57.27 -20.79 29.45
CA GLY A 12 58.52 -20.73 28.68
C GLY A 12 58.48 -19.55 27.72
N LYS A 13 59.27 -18.51 28.01
CA LYS A 13 59.61 -17.45 27.05
C LYS A 13 60.45 -18.05 25.92
N LYS A 14 60.06 -17.83 24.66
CA LYS A 14 60.95 -17.84 23.52
C LYS A 14 60.81 -16.52 22.78
N ASP A 15 61.93 -15.82 22.71
CA ASP A 15 62.15 -14.66 21.86
C ASP A 15 62.11 -15.10 20.39
N SER A 16 61.29 -14.44 19.57
CA SER A 16 61.46 -14.41 18.12
C SER A 16 61.15 -13.00 17.63
N SER A 17 62.23 -12.23 17.51
CA SER A 17 62.33 -10.97 16.78
C SER A 17 62.14 -11.23 15.28
N LEU A 18 60.96 -10.95 14.74
CA LEU A 18 60.78 -10.65 13.32
C LEU A 18 59.72 -9.56 13.20
N SER A 19 60.19 -8.35 12.94
CA SER A 19 59.37 -7.19 12.62
C SER A 19 58.53 -7.47 11.37
N PRO A 20 57.19 -7.34 11.41
CA PRO A 20 56.40 -7.37 10.20
C PRO A 20 56.56 -6.04 9.48
N THR A 21 57.11 -6.10 8.26
CA THR A 21 57.09 -5.01 7.29
C THR A 21 55.66 -4.47 7.15
N PRO A 22 55.42 -3.15 7.25
CA PRO A 22 54.07 -2.62 7.07
C PRO A 22 53.62 -2.87 5.62
N ALA A 23 52.45 -3.49 5.47
CA ALA A 23 51.78 -3.62 4.19
C ALA A 23 51.49 -2.23 3.61
N GLN A 24 51.93 -2.00 2.37
CA GLN A 24 51.66 -0.78 1.63
C GLN A 24 50.15 -0.59 1.42
N ASN A 25 49.68 0.59 1.79
CA ASN A 25 48.32 1.05 1.58
C ASN A 25 48.07 1.28 0.06
N PRO A 26 47.14 0.55 -0.60
CA PRO A 26 46.91 0.68 -2.04
C PRO A 26 46.09 1.94 -2.44
N PHE A 27 45.80 2.86 -1.52
CA PHE A 27 45.01 4.07 -1.79
C PHE A 27 45.74 5.40 -1.51
N GLN A 28 47.03 5.50 -1.85
CA GLN A 28 47.67 6.81 -1.99
C GLN A 28 47.35 7.42 -3.36
N THR A 29 46.34 8.27 -3.41
CA THR A 29 46.11 9.15 -4.56
C THR A 29 47.26 10.15 -4.68
N ARG A 30 47.91 10.17 -5.84
CA ARG A 30 48.94 11.16 -6.22
C ARG A 30 48.41 12.58 -5.99
N GLY A 31 49.24 13.42 -5.37
CA GLY A 31 48.94 14.84 -5.17
C GLY A 31 48.65 15.55 -6.49
N PHE A 32 47.52 16.24 -6.55
CA PHE A 32 47.18 17.08 -7.69
C PHE A 32 48.05 18.34 -7.70
N GLY A 33 48.66 18.57 -8.85
CA GLY A 33 49.48 19.71 -9.17
C GLY A 33 48.71 21.04 -9.16
N LYS A 34 49.52 22.08 -9.17
CA LYS A 34 49.18 23.50 -9.03
C LYS A 34 48.07 23.97 -9.99
N GLY A 35 47.05 24.59 -9.42
CA GLY A 35 46.50 25.88 -9.84
C GLY A 35 45.87 26.00 -11.23
N ILE A 36 44.53 26.07 -11.26
CA ILE A 36 43.81 26.82 -12.29
C ILE A 36 42.93 27.85 -11.58
N GLN A 37 43.15 29.13 -11.92
CA GLN A 37 42.42 30.27 -11.40
C GLN A 37 40.95 30.23 -11.81
N ALA A 38 40.05 30.48 -10.85
CA ALA A 38 38.63 30.69 -11.11
C ALA A 38 38.43 31.98 -11.93
N ARG A 39 37.79 31.88 -13.09
CA ARG A 39 37.27 33.04 -13.82
C ARG A 39 35.88 33.38 -13.29
N SER A 40 35.69 34.61 -12.82
CA SER A 40 34.37 35.16 -12.50
C SER A 40 33.52 35.27 -13.76
N ALA A 41 32.35 34.63 -13.76
CA ALA A 41 31.30 34.90 -14.73
C ALA A 41 30.39 36.00 -14.16
N GLN A 42 30.42 37.19 -14.78
CA GLN A 42 29.39 38.20 -14.57
C GLN A 42 28.12 37.77 -15.31
N LEU A 43 27.01 37.63 -14.56
CA LEU A 43 25.68 37.44 -15.13
C LEU A 43 25.10 38.80 -15.56
N PRO A 44 24.47 38.90 -16.74
CA PRO A 44 23.79 40.12 -17.15
C PRO A 44 22.52 40.33 -16.30
N THR A 45 22.38 41.52 -15.74
CA THR A 45 21.15 42.02 -15.13
C THR A 45 20.14 42.35 -16.22
N THR A 46 19.08 41.57 -16.35
CA THR A 46 17.87 41.98 -17.07
C THR A 46 16.64 41.89 -16.19
N ASN A 47 15.88 42.98 -16.20
CA ASN A 47 14.67 43.24 -15.43
C ASN A 47 13.53 42.29 -15.84
N LEU A 48 13.05 41.45 -14.92
CA LEU A 48 11.95 40.49 -15.15
C LEU A 48 10.58 40.97 -14.63
N LEU A 49 10.31 42.27 -14.66
CA LEU A 49 8.98 42.80 -14.30
C LEU A 49 8.46 43.74 -15.40
N GLN A 50 7.96 43.15 -16.48
CA GLN A 50 6.96 43.77 -17.36
C GLN A 50 5.75 42.84 -17.44
N THR A 51 4.71 43.19 -16.67
CA THR A 51 3.39 42.58 -16.75
C THR A 51 2.66 43.08 -18.00
N ARG A 52 2.42 42.20 -18.99
CA ARG A 52 1.42 42.45 -20.03
C ARG A 52 0.06 41.97 -19.55
N GLY A 53 -0.95 42.82 -19.70
CA GLY A 53 -2.35 42.50 -19.40
C GLY A 53 -2.94 41.57 -20.45
N PHE A 54 -3.55 40.47 -20.00
CA PHE A 54 -4.36 39.58 -20.84
C PHE A 54 -5.83 40.01 -20.74
N GLY A 55 -6.33 40.65 -21.80
CA GLY A 55 -7.75 40.71 -22.10
C GLY A 55 -8.07 39.68 -23.17
N SER A 56 -8.98 38.75 -22.89
CA SER A 56 -9.47 37.77 -23.88
C SER A 56 -10.46 38.45 -24.83
N PRO A 57 -10.38 38.20 -26.16
CA PRO A 57 -11.41 38.64 -27.10
C PRO A 57 -12.67 37.77 -26.96
N PRO A 58 -13.86 38.32 -27.28
CA PRO A 58 -15.13 37.60 -27.14
C PRO A 58 -15.25 36.49 -28.19
N GLN A 59 -15.62 35.29 -27.75
CA GLN A 59 -15.93 34.16 -28.64
C GLN A 59 -17.25 34.39 -29.40
N PRO A 60 -17.33 34.06 -30.69
CA PRO A 60 -18.60 33.95 -31.39
C PRO A 60 -19.32 32.65 -31.00
N SER A 61 -20.65 32.78 -30.86
CA SER A 61 -21.63 31.72 -30.57
C SER A 61 -21.54 30.52 -31.52
N LEU A 62 -21.46 29.31 -30.94
CA LEU A 62 -21.55 28.03 -31.62
C LEU A 62 -22.93 27.83 -32.26
N GLN A 63 -22.97 27.71 -33.59
CA GLN A 63 -24.09 27.08 -34.30
C GLN A 63 -23.98 25.55 -34.14
N GLN A 64 -25.08 24.93 -33.71
CA GLN A 64 -25.25 23.48 -33.71
C GLN A 64 -25.21 22.97 -35.16
N GLN A 65 -24.23 22.13 -35.50
CA GLN A 65 -24.26 21.32 -36.71
C GLN A 65 -25.03 20.03 -36.41
N GLU A 66 -26.06 19.75 -37.20
CA GLU A 66 -26.77 18.48 -37.19
C GLU A 66 -25.84 17.34 -37.66
N PRO A 67 -25.97 16.12 -37.09
CA PRO A 67 -25.18 14.98 -37.52
C PRO A 67 -25.58 14.55 -38.94
N ALA A 68 -24.57 14.20 -39.75
CA ALA A 68 -24.76 13.71 -41.11
C ALA A 68 -25.54 12.38 -41.14
N ASP A 69 -26.47 12.31 -42.09
CA ASP A 69 -27.27 11.13 -42.44
C ASP A 69 -26.41 9.87 -42.63
N ILE A 70 -26.93 8.74 -42.13
CA ILE A 70 -26.37 7.38 -42.21
C ILE A 70 -25.97 7.00 -43.64
N GLN A 71 -26.69 7.50 -44.64
CA GLN A 71 -26.36 7.25 -46.05
C GLN A 71 -24.99 7.85 -46.44
N THR A 72 -24.66 9.04 -45.93
CA THR A 72 -23.38 9.73 -46.16
C THR A 72 -22.21 9.04 -45.43
N GLN A 73 -22.50 8.36 -44.30
CA GLN A 73 -21.50 7.58 -43.57
C GLN A 73 -21.17 6.26 -44.28
N ARG A 74 -22.15 5.66 -44.97
CA ARG A 74 -21.96 4.45 -45.78
C ARG A 74 -21.11 4.69 -47.02
N GLU A 75 -21.32 5.79 -47.74
CA GLU A 75 -20.55 6.12 -48.94
C GLU A 75 -19.06 6.44 -48.64
N ARG A 76 -18.75 6.92 -47.42
CA ARG A 76 -17.35 7.13 -46.98
C ARG A 76 -16.62 5.83 -46.66
N ALA A 77 -17.32 4.76 -46.28
CA ALA A 77 -16.70 3.47 -45.98
C ALA A 77 -16.27 2.71 -47.25
N GLU A 78 -16.96 2.94 -48.36
CA GLU A 78 -16.63 2.32 -49.67
C GLU A 78 -15.40 2.99 -50.34
N GLN A 79 -15.02 4.18 -49.89
CA GLN A 79 -13.85 4.92 -50.41
C GLN A 79 -12.49 4.35 -49.95
N PHE A 80 -12.48 3.38 -49.03
CA PHE A 80 -11.27 2.77 -48.45
C PHE A 80 -10.91 1.37 -48.99
N GLY A 81 -11.53 0.92 -50.09
CA GLY A 81 -10.95 -0.14 -50.93
C GLY A 81 -10.90 -1.54 -50.34
N TYR A 82 -11.80 -1.91 -49.44
CA TYR A 82 -11.95 -3.31 -48.99
C TYR A 82 -12.89 -4.07 -49.92
N ASN A 83 -12.31 -4.85 -50.84
CA ASN A 83 -13.05 -5.70 -51.76
C ASN A 83 -13.25 -7.09 -51.12
N ALA A 84 -14.48 -7.43 -50.75
CA ALA A 84 -14.84 -8.65 -50.02
C ALA A 84 -15.08 -9.88 -50.92
N ALA A 85 -14.39 -9.97 -52.06
CA ALA A 85 -14.70 -10.97 -53.09
C ALA A 85 -13.64 -12.07 -53.31
N ASP A 86 -12.46 -12.04 -52.68
CA ASP A 86 -11.41 -13.03 -52.96
C ASP A 86 -10.78 -13.64 -51.70
N ILE A 87 -11.42 -14.67 -51.12
CA ILE A 87 -10.73 -15.68 -50.29
C ILE A 87 -11.32 -17.08 -50.59
N PRO A 88 -10.50 -18.13 -50.83
CA PRO A 88 -10.97 -19.46 -51.25
C PRO A 88 -11.66 -20.24 -50.13
N THR A 89 -12.74 -20.92 -50.47
CA THR A 89 -13.48 -21.83 -49.59
C THR A 89 -12.81 -23.22 -49.51
N PHE A 90 -12.46 -23.66 -48.31
CA PHE A 90 -12.43 -25.08 -47.93
C PHE A 90 -13.09 -25.26 -46.56
N ALA A 91 -14.07 -26.19 -46.51
CA ALA A 91 -14.69 -26.72 -45.30
C ALA A 91 -13.66 -27.56 -44.49
N SER A 92 -13.79 -27.86 -43.19
CA SER A 92 -14.95 -28.18 -42.35
C SER A 92 -14.51 -28.30 -40.88
N GLY A 93 -15.40 -28.02 -39.93
CA GLY A 93 -15.33 -28.53 -38.55
C GLY A 93 -15.07 -27.50 -37.44
N GLY A 94 -16.01 -26.59 -37.19
CA GLY A 94 -15.96 -25.65 -36.07
C GLY A 94 -16.98 -25.96 -34.99
N THR A 95 -16.52 -26.19 -33.76
CA THR A 95 -17.25 -25.84 -32.54
C THR A 95 -16.83 -24.42 -32.19
N GLN A 96 -17.71 -23.43 -32.44
CA GLN A 96 -17.45 -22.04 -32.08
C GLN A 96 -17.56 -21.86 -30.56
N LEU A 97 -16.52 -21.29 -29.94
CA LEU A 97 -16.63 -20.61 -28.66
C LEU A 97 -16.81 -19.10 -28.94
N PRO A 98 -17.76 -18.41 -28.29
CA PRO A 98 -17.92 -16.98 -28.47
C PRO A 98 -16.87 -16.20 -27.64
N PRO A 99 -16.51 -14.97 -28.06
CA PRO A 99 -15.70 -14.09 -27.25
C PRO A 99 -16.60 -13.40 -26.23
N THR A 100 -16.71 -13.94 -25.02
CA THR A 100 -17.34 -13.22 -23.90
C THR A 100 -16.27 -12.50 -23.10
N ASN A 101 -16.41 -11.17 -22.99
CA ASN A 101 -15.68 -10.36 -22.02
C ASN A 101 -15.89 -10.98 -20.61
N PRO A 102 -14.83 -11.44 -19.91
CA PRO A 102 -14.96 -12.10 -18.61
C PRO A 102 -15.70 -11.26 -17.56
N ALA A 103 -15.61 -9.94 -17.64
CA ALA A 103 -16.34 -9.03 -16.75
C ALA A 103 -17.86 -9.06 -17.01
N LEU A 104 -18.27 -9.14 -18.27
CA LEU A 104 -19.68 -9.29 -18.66
C LEU A 104 -20.21 -10.67 -18.27
N ALA A 105 -19.43 -11.74 -18.41
CA ALA A 105 -19.83 -13.07 -17.96
C ALA A 105 -20.03 -13.10 -16.43
N VAL A 106 -19.16 -12.48 -15.65
CA VAL A 106 -19.32 -12.36 -14.19
C VAL A 106 -20.52 -11.47 -13.83
N ALA A 107 -20.70 -10.34 -14.50
CA ALA A 107 -21.83 -9.43 -14.28
C ALA A 107 -23.18 -10.05 -14.66
N GLU A 108 -23.26 -10.75 -15.78
CA GLU A 108 -24.44 -11.47 -16.24
C GLU A 108 -24.75 -12.69 -15.36
N GLN A 109 -23.72 -13.35 -14.82
CA GLN A 109 -23.90 -14.42 -13.84
C GLN A 109 -24.39 -13.90 -12.48
N ILE A 110 -24.00 -12.68 -12.07
CA ILE A 110 -24.52 -12.01 -10.88
C ILE A 110 -25.95 -11.50 -11.12
N ARG A 111 -26.23 -10.87 -12.28
CA ARG A 111 -27.55 -10.36 -12.67
C ARG A 111 -28.59 -11.45 -12.83
N ASN A 112 -28.28 -12.55 -13.53
CA ASN A 112 -29.19 -13.69 -13.69
C ASN A 112 -29.50 -14.37 -12.35
N ARG A 113 -28.60 -14.28 -11.36
CA ARG A 113 -28.80 -14.80 -10.01
C ARG A 113 -29.63 -13.86 -9.13
N TYR A 114 -29.50 -12.55 -9.32
CA TYR A 114 -30.37 -11.55 -8.70
C TYR A 114 -31.84 -11.75 -9.15
N ASN A 115 -32.07 -11.90 -10.45
CA ASN A 115 -33.41 -12.12 -11.02
C ASN A 115 -34.02 -13.47 -10.60
N ALA A 116 -33.20 -14.53 -10.46
CA ALA A 116 -33.66 -15.84 -9.99
C ALA A 116 -34.08 -15.85 -8.50
N ALA A 117 -33.47 -14.99 -7.67
CA ALA A 117 -33.82 -14.86 -6.26
C ALA A 117 -35.16 -14.14 -6.06
N GLN A 118 -35.46 -13.11 -6.87
CA GLN A 118 -36.76 -12.44 -6.84
C GLN A 118 -37.92 -13.33 -7.30
N LEU A 119 -37.71 -14.18 -8.31
CA LEU A 119 -38.75 -15.10 -8.79
C LEU A 119 -39.10 -16.19 -7.76
N ALA A 120 -38.14 -16.60 -6.92
CA ALA A 120 -38.35 -17.59 -5.87
C ALA A 120 -39.22 -17.08 -4.71
N GLU A 121 -39.34 -15.77 -4.50
CA GLU A 121 -40.18 -15.18 -3.45
C GLU A 121 -41.66 -14.97 -3.87
N SER A 122 -42.01 -15.24 -5.14
CA SER A 122 -43.38 -15.05 -5.66
C SER A 122 -44.23 -16.33 -5.75
N GLY A 123 -43.70 -17.50 -5.35
CA GLY A 123 -44.42 -18.79 -5.39
C GLY A 123 -45.05 -19.18 -4.05
N GLN A 124 -46.39 -19.24 -3.98
CA GLN A 124 -47.16 -19.61 -2.79
C GLN A 124 -47.04 -21.09 -2.38
N ASN A 125 -46.95 -21.28 -1.05
CA ASN A 125 -47.41 -22.39 -0.20
C ASN A 125 -47.13 -23.86 -0.60
N GLU A 126 -46.17 -24.48 0.10
CA GLU A 126 -46.37 -25.82 0.67
C GLU A 126 -45.50 -26.05 1.92
N THR A 127 -46.05 -26.74 2.90
CA THR A 127 -45.60 -26.83 4.29
C THR A 127 -44.49 -27.88 4.45
N VAL A 128 -43.24 -27.48 4.74
CA VAL A 128 -42.15 -28.40 5.13
C VAL A 128 -41.26 -27.79 6.22
N GLN A 129 -40.91 -28.62 7.21
CA GLN A 129 -40.14 -28.33 8.42
C GLN A 129 -38.87 -27.49 8.20
N ARG A 130 -38.78 -26.40 8.98
CA ARG A 130 -37.62 -25.52 9.16
C ARG A 130 -36.31 -26.29 9.39
N ARG A 131 -35.39 -26.23 8.42
CA ARG A 131 -33.94 -26.28 8.67
C ARG A 131 -33.39 -24.85 8.65
N LYS A 132 -32.70 -24.48 9.74
CA LYS A 132 -31.95 -23.23 9.87
C LYS A 132 -30.55 -23.47 9.33
N ASP A 133 -30.25 -23.04 8.11
CA ASP A 133 -28.88 -22.95 7.61
C ASP A 133 -28.76 -21.73 6.70
N GLY A 134 -28.35 -20.59 7.28
CA GLY A 134 -27.93 -19.41 6.54
C GLY A 134 -26.44 -19.52 6.25
N GLN A 135 -26.08 -19.69 4.98
CA GLN A 135 -24.68 -19.79 4.57
C GLN A 135 -24.03 -18.40 4.53
N GLN A 136 -22.85 -18.33 5.15
CA GLN A 136 -21.93 -17.19 5.26
C GLN A 136 -20.85 -17.25 4.16
N THR A 137 -20.20 -16.10 3.96
CA THR A 137 -19.06 -15.87 3.06
C THR A 137 -18.00 -16.95 3.18
N LYS A 138 -17.74 -17.69 2.08
CA LYS A 138 -16.76 -18.78 2.06
C LYS A 138 -15.34 -18.23 2.20
N MET A 139 -14.89 -18.19 3.45
CA MET A 139 -13.51 -18.44 3.86
C MET A 139 -13.11 -19.88 3.45
N SER A 140 -11.85 -20.12 3.12
CA SER A 140 -11.34 -21.49 2.93
C SER A 140 -11.61 -22.34 4.19
N PRO A 141 -11.66 -23.68 4.09
CA PRO A 141 -11.89 -24.54 5.26
C PRO A 141 -10.94 -24.25 6.42
N ASP A 142 -9.72 -23.81 6.12
CA ASP A 142 -8.70 -23.44 7.11
C ASP A 142 -8.82 -21.99 7.58
N GLN A 143 -9.28 -21.05 6.74
CA GLN A 143 -9.66 -19.69 7.15
C GLN A 143 -10.89 -19.71 8.07
N ILE A 144 -11.88 -20.58 7.81
CA ILE A 144 -13.07 -20.79 8.67
C ILE A 144 -12.63 -21.35 10.03
N LYS A 145 -11.74 -22.34 10.04
CA LYS A 145 -11.14 -22.83 11.29
C LYS A 145 -10.37 -21.72 11.99
N HIS A 146 -9.60 -20.89 11.29
CA HIS A 146 -8.84 -19.78 11.88
C HIS A 146 -9.74 -18.70 12.51
N ALA A 147 -10.72 -18.19 11.78
CA ALA A 147 -11.68 -17.21 12.28
C ALA A 147 -12.49 -17.75 13.47
N ASN A 148 -12.87 -19.03 13.45
CA ASN A 148 -13.56 -19.68 14.57
C ASN A 148 -12.74 -19.79 15.84
N ARG A 149 -11.41 -19.90 15.72
CA ARG A 149 -10.52 -20.00 16.87
C ARG A 149 -10.43 -18.67 17.61
N ILE A 150 -10.28 -17.57 16.87
CA ILE A 150 -10.30 -16.20 17.42
C ILE A 150 -11.67 -15.91 18.05
N ARG A 151 -12.75 -16.26 17.34
CA ARG A 151 -14.13 -16.09 17.81
C ARG A 151 -14.39 -16.89 19.09
N LYS A 152 -13.93 -18.14 19.17
CA LYS A 152 -14.06 -18.99 20.36
C LYS A 152 -13.30 -18.43 21.57
N ALA A 153 -12.04 -18.01 21.39
CA ALA A 153 -11.22 -17.44 22.45
C ALA A 153 -11.78 -16.11 23.01
N ARG A 154 -12.59 -15.41 22.21
CA ARG A 154 -13.24 -14.14 22.54
C ARG A 154 -14.74 -14.27 22.85
N GLY A 155 -15.30 -15.48 22.94
CA GLY A 155 -16.71 -15.72 23.31
C GLY A 155 -17.75 -15.44 22.21
N LEU A 156 -17.38 -15.57 20.94
CA LEU A 156 -18.23 -15.32 19.76
C LEU A 156 -18.64 -16.64 19.04
N GLU A 157 -19.76 -16.61 18.32
CA GLU A 157 -20.37 -17.77 17.62
C GLU A 157 -19.52 -18.29 16.44
N LEU A 158 -19.41 -19.61 16.25
CA LEU A 158 -18.54 -20.27 15.26
C LEU A 158 -19.20 -20.43 13.87
N LEU A 159 -18.38 -20.57 12.83
CA LEU A 159 -18.66 -20.64 11.38
C LEU A 159 -18.49 -22.10 10.84
N SER A 160 -19.08 -22.48 9.70
CA SER A 160 -19.17 -23.89 9.24
C SER A 160 -18.19 -24.26 8.10
N ILE A 161 -17.59 -25.47 8.07
CA ILE A 161 -16.49 -25.87 7.16
C ILE A 161 -16.95 -26.78 5.98
N PRO A 162 -16.66 -26.48 4.69
CA PRO A 162 -16.86 -27.38 3.54
C PRO A 162 -15.57 -28.08 3.01
N GLN A 163 -15.66 -29.12 2.17
CA GLN A 163 -14.50 -29.90 1.63
C GLN A 163 -14.14 -29.59 0.15
N PRO A 164 -12.86 -29.71 -0.28
CA PRO A 164 -12.41 -29.31 -1.63
C PRO A 164 -12.24 -30.44 -2.66
N ALA A 165 -12.33 -30.08 -3.95
CA ALA A 165 -11.95 -30.89 -5.13
C ALA A 165 -10.99 -30.12 -6.06
N ASN A 166 -10.13 -30.87 -6.76
CA ASN A 166 -8.87 -30.50 -7.43
C ASN A 166 -9.02 -30.11 -8.92
N GLN A 167 -8.15 -29.25 -9.48
CA GLN A 167 -7.64 -29.29 -10.89
C GLN A 167 -6.55 -28.23 -11.25
N ASN A 168 -5.63 -28.59 -12.17
CA ASN A 168 -4.41 -27.87 -12.64
C ASN A 168 -4.58 -27.19 -14.03
N PRO A 169 -3.71 -26.23 -14.45
CA PRO A 169 -3.72 -25.58 -15.78
C PRO A 169 -2.44 -25.80 -16.64
N PRO A 170 -2.41 -25.36 -17.93
CA PRO A 170 -1.17 -25.20 -18.71
C PRO A 170 -0.95 -23.78 -19.32
N ALA A 171 0.24 -23.58 -19.91
CA ALA A 171 0.88 -22.33 -20.36
C ALA A 171 1.08 -22.23 -21.91
N VAL A 172 1.53 -21.05 -22.43
CA VAL A 172 2.70 -20.82 -23.36
C VAL A 172 2.72 -19.43 -24.09
N ALA A 173 3.93 -18.82 -24.09
CA ALA A 173 4.74 -17.88 -24.94
C ALA A 173 4.25 -16.93 -26.08
N ASP A 174 4.63 -15.62 -25.95
CA ASP A 174 5.71 -14.78 -26.58
C ASP A 174 5.73 -14.21 -28.05
N GLN A 175 6.27 -12.96 -28.15
CA GLN A 175 6.88 -12.15 -29.27
C GLN A 175 5.97 -11.25 -30.18
N THR A 176 6.28 -10.01 -30.64
CA THR A 176 7.44 -9.07 -30.64
C THR A 176 7.08 -7.65 -31.18
N ALA A 177 7.75 -6.61 -30.62
CA ALA A 177 8.37 -5.36 -31.19
C ALA A 177 7.65 -4.29 -32.07
N SER A 178 7.80 -2.99 -31.70
CA SER A 178 8.58 -1.95 -32.46
C SER A 178 8.44 -0.50 -31.89
N THR A 179 9.60 0.17 -31.77
CA THR A 179 9.98 1.50 -31.23
C THR A 179 9.82 2.72 -32.17
N VAL A 180 9.78 3.94 -31.61
CA VAL A 180 10.63 5.12 -31.98
C VAL A 180 10.80 6.07 -30.76
N GLU A 181 11.98 6.73 -30.69
CA GLU A 181 12.44 7.81 -29.77
C GLU A 181 13.18 7.44 -28.46
N SER A 182 14.44 7.02 -28.60
CA SER A 182 15.47 7.00 -27.55
C SER A 182 16.84 7.29 -28.17
N GLN A 183 17.32 8.55 -28.15
CA GLN A 183 18.70 8.83 -28.60
C GLN A 183 19.65 9.40 -27.53
N ASN A 184 19.19 9.66 -26.30
CA ASN A 184 20.08 10.20 -25.26
C ASN A 184 20.45 9.21 -24.13
N ALA A 185 19.90 7.99 -24.11
CA ALA A 185 20.22 6.93 -23.14
C ALA A 185 21.27 5.91 -23.61
N HIS A 186 21.73 5.99 -24.87
CA HIS A 186 22.43 4.89 -25.55
C HIS A 186 23.83 4.53 -25.03
N ASN A 187 24.52 5.39 -24.28
CA ASN A 187 25.87 5.06 -23.82
C ASN A 187 25.91 4.17 -22.56
N LEU A 188 24.83 4.05 -21.79
CA LEU A 188 24.86 3.30 -20.52
C LEU A 188 24.22 1.89 -20.58
N LYS A 189 23.68 1.45 -21.73
CA LYS A 189 22.98 0.14 -21.85
C LYS A 189 22.01 -0.13 -20.68
N ILE A 190 21.28 0.89 -20.20
CA ILE A 190 20.42 0.84 -19.01
C ILE A 190 19.47 -0.38 -19.00
N PRO A 191 18.77 -0.74 -20.10
CA PRO A 191 17.90 -1.92 -20.09
C PRO A 191 18.63 -3.21 -19.73
N GLN A 192 19.88 -3.36 -20.15
CA GLN A 192 20.68 -4.54 -19.85
C GLN A 192 21.14 -4.53 -18.39
N ILE A 193 21.57 -3.38 -17.87
CA ILE A 193 21.90 -3.25 -16.44
C ILE A 193 20.69 -3.59 -15.56
N LEU A 194 19.49 -3.14 -15.93
CA LEU A 194 18.26 -3.48 -15.21
C LEU A 194 17.92 -4.97 -15.28
N LYS A 195 18.15 -5.62 -16.43
CA LYS A 195 17.99 -7.09 -16.57
C LYS A 195 19.01 -7.88 -15.74
N GLU A 196 20.20 -7.32 -15.54
CA GLU A 196 21.26 -7.93 -14.74
C GLU A 196 21.02 -7.73 -13.23
N LEU A 197 20.69 -6.51 -12.80
CA LEU A 197 20.49 -6.16 -11.39
C LEU A 197 19.12 -6.59 -10.85
N LYS A 198 18.07 -6.53 -11.67
CA LYS A 198 16.67 -6.87 -11.33
C LYS A 198 16.16 -6.22 -10.03
N SER A 199 16.73 -5.10 -9.61
CA SER A 199 16.42 -4.46 -8.33
C SER A 199 16.76 -2.98 -8.38
N TRP A 200 15.77 -2.12 -8.11
CA TRP A 200 16.00 -0.69 -8.00
C TRP A 200 16.86 -0.33 -6.79
N ASN A 201 16.78 -1.11 -5.71
CA ASN A 201 17.67 -0.94 -4.56
C ASN A 201 19.13 -1.21 -4.96
N ALA A 202 19.40 -2.23 -5.78
CA ALA A 202 20.75 -2.46 -6.30
C ALA A 202 21.22 -1.32 -7.22
N VAL A 203 20.32 -0.76 -8.05
CA VAL A 203 20.63 0.45 -8.84
C VAL A 203 20.99 1.62 -7.94
N LYS A 204 20.21 1.88 -6.87
CA LYS A 204 20.49 2.93 -5.88
C LYS A 204 21.85 2.70 -5.21
N GLU A 205 22.16 1.48 -4.78
CA GLU A 205 23.45 1.14 -4.17
C GLU A 205 24.64 1.40 -5.11
N CYS A 206 24.50 1.08 -6.40
CA CYS A 206 25.57 1.29 -7.37
C CYS A 206 25.75 2.75 -7.82
N TYR A 207 24.65 3.51 -7.95
CA TYR A 207 24.67 4.77 -8.72
C TYR A 207 24.16 6.00 -7.97
N LEU A 208 23.64 5.89 -6.74
CA LEU A 208 23.12 7.05 -5.99
C LEU A 208 24.20 8.09 -5.68
N THR A 209 25.46 7.67 -5.55
CA THR A 209 26.62 8.57 -5.39
C THR A 209 27.09 9.23 -6.68
N THR A 210 26.49 8.86 -7.82
CA THR A 210 26.76 9.44 -9.14
C THR A 210 25.46 10.03 -9.73
N PRO A 211 25.04 11.24 -9.28
CA PRO A 211 23.71 11.79 -9.58
C PRO A 211 23.36 11.85 -11.07
N ASP A 212 24.33 12.12 -11.95
CA ASP A 212 24.10 12.17 -13.40
C ASP A 212 23.75 10.80 -14.00
N ILE A 213 24.32 9.71 -13.47
CA ILE A 213 23.96 8.35 -13.89
C ILE A 213 22.60 7.97 -13.31
N MET A 214 22.38 8.23 -12.02
CA MET A 214 21.10 7.94 -11.37
C MET A 214 19.94 8.70 -12.05
N LYS A 215 20.18 9.94 -12.48
CA LYS A 215 19.23 10.72 -13.27
C LYS A 215 18.85 10.03 -14.57
N LYS A 216 19.80 9.44 -15.29
CA LYS A 216 19.51 8.67 -16.52
C LYS A 216 18.68 7.41 -16.24
N PHE A 217 18.91 6.73 -15.11
CA PHE A 217 18.05 5.62 -14.68
C PHE A 217 16.63 6.10 -14.36
N ALA A 218 16.49 7.21 -13.65
CA ALA A 218 15.18 7.79 -13.33
C ALA A 218 14.42 8.26 -14.59
N GLU A 219 15.13 8.88 -15.54
CA GLU A 219 14.59 9.28 -16.85
C GLU A 219 14.18 8.06 -17.68
N TYR A 220 15.02 7.02 -17.73
CA TYR A 220 14.69 5.76 -18.42
C TYR A 220 13.46 5.09 -17.80
N ARG A 221 13.40 4.97 -16.46
CA ARG A 221 12.24 4.45 -15.74
C ARG A 221 10.98 5.20 -16.15
N LYS A 222 11.01 6.53 -16.08
CA LYS A 222 9.87 7.36 -16.45
C LYS A 222 9.45 7.14 -17.90
N TRP A 223 10.39 7.22 -18.84
CA TRP A 223 10.13 6.98 -20.26
C TRP A 223 9.50 5.61 -20.51
N TYR A 224 10.07 4.55 -19.93
CA TYR A 224 9.58 3.19 -20.10
C TYR A 224 8.16 3.04 -19.56
N VAL A 225 7.92 3.51 -18.33
CA VAL A 225 6.61 3.39 -17.67
C VAL A 225 5.54 4.20 -18.42
N ASP A 226 5.83 5.46 -18.78
CA ASP A 226 4.92 6.30 -19.57
C ASP A 226 4.60 5.65 -20.92
N THR A 227 5.61 5.08 -21.60
CA THR A 227 5.45 4.37 -22.88
C THR A 227 4.50 3.18 -22.72
N LYS A 228 4.70 2.36 -21.69
CA LYS A 228 3.80 1.21 -21.42
C LYS A 228 2.38 1.64 -21.07
N ILE A 229 2.20 2.76 -20.38
CA ILE A 229 0.87 3.34 -20.15
C ILE A 229 0.21 3.78 -21.47
N ASN A 230 0.97 4.39 -22.38
CA ASN A 230 0.47 4.77 -23.70
C ASN A 230 0.17 3.57 -24.59
N GLU A 231 0.94 2.49 -24.49
CA GLU A 231 0.60 1.20 -25.13
C GLU A 231 -0.72 0.66 -24.57
N LEU A 232 -0.91 0.69 -23.25
CA LEU A 232 -2.15 0.24 -22.59
C LEU A 232 -3.36 1.08 -22.99
N ARG A 233 -3.21 2.40 -23.23
CA ARG A 233 -4.29 3.26 -23.74
C ARG A 233 -4.83 2.82 -25.11
N LYS A 234 -4.05 2.09 -25.91
CA LYS A 234 -4.55 1.51 -27.17
C LYS A 234 -5.57 0.39 -26.90
N LYS A 235 -5.38 -0.36 -25.81
CA LYS A 235 -6.28 -1.42 -25.36
C LYS A 235 -7.43 -0.88 -24.49
N TYR A 236 -7.15 0.16 -23.70
CA TYR A 236 -8.07 0.80 -22.76
C TYR A 236 -8.17 2.30 -23.06
N PRO A 237 -8.97 2.73 -24.06
CA PRO A 237 -8.97 4.12 -24.55
C PRO A 237 -9.37 5.18 -23.52
N THR A 238 -10.08 4.80 -22.46
CA THR A 238 -10.49 5.69 -21.37
C THR A 238 -9.47 5.76 -20.23
N LEU A 239 -8.30 5.12 -20.36
CA LEU A 239 -7.29 5.04 -19.31
C LEU A 239 -6.63 6.39 -19.02
N ILE A 240 -6.99 6.95 -17.87
CA ILE A 240 -6.37 8.09 -17.23
C ILE A 240 -5.27 7.58 -16.30
N ALA A 241 -4.10 8.21 -16.34
CA ALA A 241 -2.99 7.86 -15.46
C ALA A 241 -2.42 9.13 -14.81
N LYS A 242 -2.28 9.08 -13.49
CA LYS A 242 -1.73 10.14 -12.67
C LYS A 242 -0.57 9.59 -11.86
N SER A 243 0.61 10.14 -12.08
CA SER A 243 1.73 9.94 -11.18
C SER A 243 1.66 10.92 -10.02
N VAL A 244 1.78 10.42 -8.79
CA VAL A 244 1.77 11.19 -7.55
C VAL A 244 3.17 11.16 -6.91
N GLY A 245 3.95 12.23 -7.10
CA GLY A 245 5.34 12.32 -6.63
C GLY A 245 6.36 11.88 -7.69
N SER A 246 7.67 11.99 -7.52
CA SER A 246 8.51 12.98 -6.83
C SER A 246 9.60 13.37 -7.85
N THR A 247 10.11 14.60 -7.80
CA THR A 247 11.26 15.03 -8.63
C THR A 247 12.58 14.40 -8.18
N ASP A 248 12.60 13.74 -7.03
CA ASP A 248 13.82 13.22 -6.43
C ASP A 248 14.24 11.89 -7.09
N LEU A 249 15.53 11.76 -7.38
CA LEU A 249 16.10 10.63 -8.11
C LEU A 249 15.93 9.26 -7.43
N SER A 250 15.68 9.26 -6.12
CA SER A 250 15.56 8.04 -5.31
C SER A 250 14.15 7.73 -4.85
N SER A 251 13.18 8.57 -5.20
CA SER A 251 11.79 8.35 -4.81
C SER A 251 11.11 7.27 -5.64
N ASP A 252 10.12 6.67 -4.99
CA ASP A 252 9.15 5.75 -5.56
C ASP A 252 8.38 6.43 -6.69
N TYR A 253 7.94 5.64 -7.67
CA TYR A 253 7.15 6.12 -8.80
C TYR A 253 5.74 5.52 -8.73
N ASP A 254 4.91 6.13 -7.91
CA ASP A 254 3.53 5.72 -7.69
C ASP A 254 2.60 6.31 -8.75
N ILE A 255 1.77 5.46 -9.36
CA ILE A 255 0.84 5.83 -10.41
C ILE A 255 -0.55 5.29 -10.07
N THR A 256 -1.52 6.18 -10.00
CA THR A 256 -2.94 5.80 -9.94
C THR A 256 -3.52 5.86 -11.35
N VAL A 257 -4.22 4.80 -11.75
CA VAL A 257 -4.91 4.72 -13.04
C VAL A 257 -6.42 4.58 -12.85
N SER A 258 -7.18 5.07 -13.81
CA SER A 258 -8.65 5.05 -13.82
C SER A 258 -9.15 4.89 -15.24
N THR A 259 -10.22 4.14 -15.44
CA THR A 259 -10.98 4.06 -16.70
C THR A 259 -12.41 4.41 -16.35
N PRO A 260 -12.79 5.70 -16.41
CA PRO A 260 -14.13 6.14 -16.03
C PRO A 260 -15.19 5.27 -16.71
N GLU A 261 -16.20 4.90 -15.94
CA GLU A 261 -17.38 4.12 -16.38
C GLU A 261 -17.15 2.63 -16.70
N THR A 262 -15.95 2.22 -17.13
CA THR A 262 -15.70 0.82 -17.57
C THR A 262 -15.13 -0.09 -16.48
N GLY A 263 -14.34 0.46 -15.55
CA GLY A 263 -13.64 -0.32 -14.52
C GLY A 263 -12.52 -1.23 -15.02
N GLU A 264 -12.10 -1.07 -16.28
CA GLU A 264 -10.97 -1.79 -16.91
C GLU A 264 -9.59 -1.39 -16.37
N ASP A 265 -9.50 -0.36 -15.55
CA ASP A 265 -8.27 0.08 -14.89
C ASP A 265 -7.59 -1.04 -14.08
N VAL A 266 -8.38 -1.95 -13.50
CA VAL A 266 -7.87 -3.13 -12.80
C VAL A 266 -7.13 -4.09 -13.75
N GLU A 267 -7.65 -4.28 -14.96
CA GLU A 267 -6.97 -5.09 -15.98
C GLU A 267 -5.76 -4.37 -16.56
N ALA A 268 -5.80 -3.04 -16.67
CA ALA A 268 -4.64 -2.25 -17.06
C ALA A 268 -3.48 -2.40 -16.06
N VAL A 269 -3.77 -2.42 -14.75
CA VAL A 269 -2.76 -2.69 -13.71
C VAL A 269 -2.18 -4.11 -13.86
N ASN A 270 -3.04 -5.11 -14.03
CA ASN A 270 -2.63 -6.50 -14.20
C ASN A 270 -1.75 -6.69 -15.44
N ASP A 271 -2.15 -6.12 -16.58
CA ASP A 271 -1.40 -6.17 -17.83
C ASP A 271 -0.05 -5.48 -17.70
N PHE A 272 0.01 -4.30 -17.06
CA PHE A 272 1.27 -3.60 -16.81
C PHE A 272 2.25 -4.46 -16.02
N ASN A 273 1.79 -5.06 -14.91
CA ASN A 273 2.62 -5.93 -14.07
C ASN A 273 3.15 -7.13 -14.88
N ASN A 274 2.31 -7.73 -15.72
CA ASN A 274 2.68 -8.88 -16.56
C ASN A 274 3.66 -8.49 -17.67
N ILE A 275 3.49 -7.33 -18.30
CA ILE A 275 4.43 -6.81 -19.32
C ILE A 275 5.82 -6.67 -18.70
N VAL A 276 5.94 -5.95 -17.58
CA VAL A 276 7.24 -5.74 -16.92
C VAL A 276 7.86 -7.07 -16.47
N LYS A 277 7.06 -7.96 -15.86
CA LYS A 277 7.54 -9.29 -15.46
C LYS A 277 8.01 -10.11 -16.66
N SER A 278 7.30 -10.08 -17.78
CA SER A 278 7.69 -10.82 -18.99
C SER A 278 9.01 -10.31 -19.57
N GLU A 279 9.24 -8.98 -19.57
CA GLU A 279 10.41 -8.36 -20.16
C GLU A 279 11.67 -8.47 -19.27
N PHE A 280 11.52 -8.41 -17.94
CA PHE A 280 12.63 -8.32 -16.98
C PHE A 280 12.72 -9.49 -15.97
N GLY A 281 11.68 -10.31 -15.87
CA GLY A 281 11.61 -11.46 -14.99
C GLY A 281 11.28 -11.15 -13.52
N VAL A 282 10.91 -9.91 -13.20
CA VAL A 282 10.55 -9.42 -11.84
C VAL A 282 9.43 -8.38 -11.91
N GLN A 283 8.74 -8.13 -10.81
CA GLN A 283 7.67 -7.13 -10.70
C GLN A 283 8.18 -5.69 -10.86
N PRO A 284 7.34 -4.75 -11.35
CA PRO A 284 7.73 -3.35 -11.52
C PRO A 284 8.14 -2.67 -10.21
N GLY A 285 7.53 -3.02 -9.07
CA GLY A 285 7.92 -2.49 -7.77
C GLY A 285 9.34 -2.91 -7.36
N THR A 286 9.77 -4.11 -7.73
CA THR A 286 11.16 -4.55 -7.48
C THR A 286 12.14 -3.94 -8.49
N LEU A 287 11.79 -3.93 -9.77
CA LEU A 287 12.68 -3.47 -10.84
C LEU A 287 12.91 -1.96 -10.84
N PHE A 288 11.83 -1.19 -10.66
CA PHE A 288 11.78 0.25 -10.88
C PHE A 288 11.37 1.05 -9.65
N ASP A 289 10.98 0.40 -8.55
CA ASP A 289 10.30 1.08 -7.42
C ASP A 289 9.03 1.79 -7.93
N THR A 290 8.33 1.15 -8.88
CA THR A 290 7.12 1.67 -9.53
C THR A 290 5.92 0.83 -9.15
N ASN A 291 4.90 1.46 -8.59
CA ASN A 291 3.65 0.80 -8.22
C ASN A 291 2.51 1.42 -9.03
N LEU A 292 1.68 0.57 -9.63
CA LEU A 292 0.44 0.99 -10.29
C LEU A 292 -0.74 0.56 -9.43
N TYR A 293 -1.63 1.51 -9.16
CA TYR A 293 -2.86 1.30 -8.41
C TYR A 293 -4.06 1.62 -9.29
N ALA A 294 -5.08 0.76 -9.25
CA ALA A 294 -6.39 1.10 -9.77
C ALA A 294 -7.03 2.14 -8.83
N LYS A 295 -7.91 2.99 -9.38
CA LYS A 295 -8.51 4.10 -8.65
C LYS A 295 -9.18 3.66 -7.35
N ASP A 296 -8.94 4.44 -6.30
CA ASP A 296 -9.48 4.25 -4.96
C ASP A 296 -10.70 5.16 -4.68
N PHE A 297 -10.57 6.12 -3.77
CA PHE A 297 -11.60 7.03 -3.29
C PHE A 297 -11.71 8.30 -4.13
N LEU A 298 -10.58 8.83 -4.61
CA LEU A 298 -10.53 10.13 -5.27
C LEU A 298 -10.57 9.99 -6.79
N LYS A 299 -11.09 11.02 -7.47
CA LYS A 299 -10.98 11.17 -8.91
C LYS A 299 -9.52 11.22 -9.35
N VAL A 300 -9.23 10.63 -10.50
CA VAL A 300 -7.90 10.68 -11.11
C VAL A 300 -7.86 11.79 -12.16
N GLU A 301 -7.01 12.77 -11.92
CA GLU A 301 -6.70 13.84 -12.89
C GLU A 301 -5.37 13.51 -13.57
N GLY A 302 -5.44 13.05 -14.82
CA GLY A 302 -4.28 12.55 -15.55
C GLY A 302 -3.19 13.60 -15.77
N ASN A 303 -1.94 13.25 -15.47
CA ASN A 303 -0.76 14.09 -15.73
C ASN A 303 0.29 13.40 -16.61
N ILE A 304 0.12 12.11 -16.91
CA ILE A 304 0.92 11.39 -17.89
C ILE A 304 0.28 11.62 -19.26
N LYS A 305 0.96 12.42 -20.10
CA LYS A 305 0.46 12.84 -21.42
C LYS A 305 0.16 11.62 -22.29
N ALA A 306 -1.03 11.60 -22.89
CA ALA A 306 -1.32 10.68 -23.97
C ALA A 306 -0.63 11.16 -25.25
N ASP A 307 -0.12 10.23 -26.05
CA ASP A 307 0.52 10.57 -27.34
C ASP A 307 -0.48 11.23 -28.30
N ASN A 308 -1.77 10.92 -28.14
CA ASN A 308 -2.86 11.54 -28.86
C ASN A 308 -3.63 12.47 -27.89
N GLN A 309 -4.01 13.67 -28.34
CA GLN A 309 -4.88 14.60 -27.59
C GLN A 309 -6.33 14.07 -27.48
N GLN A 310 -6.52 12.80 -27.15
CA GLN A 310 -7.84 12.29 -26.82
C GLN A 310 -8.35 13.03 -25.59
N GLN A 311 -9.48 13.70 -25.76
CA GLN A 311 -10.21 14.32 -24.67
C GLN A 311 -10.75 13.19 -23.78
N LEU A 312 -9.99 12.84 -22.76
CA LEU A 312 -10.39 11.83 -21.78
C LEU A 312 -11.60 12.37 -20.98
N ALA A 313 -12.57 11.51 -20.73
CA ALA A 313 -13.70 11.84 -19.86
C ALA A 313 -13.19 12.27 -18.48
N ALA A 314 -13.84 13.26 -17.87
CA ALA A 314 -13.48 13.68 -16.52
C ALA A 314 -13.84 12.56 -15.52
N ASP A 315 -12.86 12.18 -14.70
CA ASP A 315 -13.11 11.23 -13.62
C ASP A 315 -13.83 11.90 -12.44
N LYS A 316 -14.54 11.10 -11.63
CA LYS A 316 -15.34 11.54 -10.47
C LYS A 316 -14.87 10.85 -9.19
N ASP A 317 -15.11 11.45 -8.03
CA ASP A 317 -14.82 10.74 -6.77
C ASP A 317 -15.72 9.51 -6.63
N LEU A 318 -15.30 8.57 -5.77
CA LEU A 318 -16.12 7.42 -5.42
C LEU A 318 -17.45 7.87 -4.80
N LEU A 319 -18.56 7.24 -5.21
CA LEU A 319 -19.86 7.43 -4.58
C LEU A 319 -19.82 7.02 -3.11
N GLN A 320 -20.21 7.94 -2.23
CA GLN A 320 -20.14 7.77 -0.78
C GLN A 320 -21.45 7.23 -0.21
N PRO A 321 -21.40 6.37 0.82
CA PRO A 321 -22.59 5.96 1.56
C PRO A 321 -23.22 7.15 2.29
N GLU A 322 -24.54 7.11 2.45
CA GLU A 322 -25.35 8.13 3.12
C GLU A 322 -25.95 7.59 4.43
N ASN A 323 -26.58 8.46 5.23
CA ASN A 323 -27.27 8.12 6.49
C ASN A 323 -26.40 7.36 7.50
N GLY A 324 -26.98 6.51 8.35
CA GLY A 324 -26.24 5.74 9.37
C GLY A 324 -25.12 4.85 8.80
N LEU A 325 -25.24 4.43 7.54
CA LEU A 325 -24.20 3.66 6.84
C LEU A 325 -22.94 4.48 6.58
N LYS A 326 -23.03 5.80 6.54
CA LYS A 326 -21.86 6.69 6.50
C LYS A 326 -21.01 6.56 7.77
N GLU A 327 -21.65 6.50 8.94
CA GLU A 327 -20.96 6.32 10.22
C GLU A 327 -20.30 4.95 10.28
N PHE A 328 -21.03 3.90 9.89
CA PHE A 328 -20.49 2.54 9.77
C PHE A 328 -19.28 2.49 8.84
N SER A 329 -19.36 3.14 7.68
CA SER A 329 -18.23 3.23 6.74
C SER A 329 -17.02 3.96 7.32
N ASN A 330 -17.22 5.02 8.12
CA ASN A 330 -16.13 5.70 8.79
C ASN A 330 -15.41 4.79 9.80
N LEU A 331 -16.14 3.89 10.47
CA LEU A 331 -15.55 2.87 11.33
C LEU A 331 -14.69 1.89 10.54
N ASP A 332 -15.18 1.41 9.39
CA ASP A 332 -14.41 0.51 8.52
C ASP A 332 -13.11 1.15 8.03
N GLN A 333 -13.14 2.46 7.72
CA GLN A 333 -11.93 3.20 7.33
C GLN A 333 -10.94 3.40 8.48
N ASP A 334 -11.41 3.56 9.72
CA ASP A 334 -10.52 3.57 10.90
C ASP A 334 -9.91 2.19 11.15
N VAL A 335 -10.69 1.12 10.99
CA VAL A 335 -10.19 -0.26 11.04
C VAL A 335 -9.11 -0.47 9.97
N ALA A 336 -9.31 -0.02 8.73
CA ALA A 336 -8.32 -0.13 7.66
C ALA A 336 -7.00 0.60 7.99
N ALA A 337 -7.07 1.78 8.62
CA ALA A 337 -5.90 2.50 9.12
C ALA A 337 -5.20 1.73 10.25
N LEU A 338 -5.95 1.15 11.19
CA LEU A 338 -5.43 0.33 12.28
C LEU A 338 -4.77 -0.97 11.78
N VAL A 339 -5.25 -1.57 10.68
CA VAL A 339 -4.59 -2.73 10.04
C VAL A 339 -3.16 -2.37 9.61
N LYS A 340 -2.94 -1.17 9.08
CA LYS A 340 -1.60 -0.68 8.72
C LYS A 340 -0.69 -0.61 9.94
N GLN A 341 -1.22 -0.12 11.07
CA GLN A 341 -0.48 -0.06 12.32
C GLN A 341 -0.14 -1.46 12.86
N ARG A 342 -1.13 -2.37 12.89
CA ARG A 342 -0.96 -3.75 13.35
C ARG A 342 0.15 -4.49 12.60
N ARG A 343 0.28 -4.23 11.29
CA ARG A 343 1.29 -4.87 10.42
C ARG A 343 2.73 -4.70 10.89
N PHE A 344 3.03 -3.67 11.67
CA PHE A 344 4.38 -3.32 12.12
C PHE A 344 4.57 -3.42 13.64
N MET A 345 3.65 -4.11 14.33
CA MET A 345 3.80 -4.53 15.72
C MET A 345 3.74 -6.05 15.77
N ASN A 346 4.49 -6.68 16.67
CA ASN A 346 4.23 -8.08 17.00
C ASN A 346 2.96 -8.20 17.87
N GLN A 347 2.43 -9.41 18.03
CA GLN A 347 1.17 -9.61 18.75
C GLN A 347 1.21 -9.06 20.18
N THR A 348 2.30 -9.28 20.92
CA THR A 348 2.40 -8.81 22.32
C THR A 348 2.44 -7.28 22.41
N GLU A 349 3.15 -6.63 21.49
CA GLU A 349 3.21 -5.18 21.42
C GLU A 349 1.85 -4.57 21.05
N TRP A 350 1.16 -5.18 20.07
CA TRP A 350 -0.20 -4.77 19.68
C TRP A 350 -1.19 -4.90 20.83
N ASP A 351 -1.24 -6.05 21.51
CA ASP A 351 -2.15 -6.30 22.62
C ASP A 351 -1.95 -5.27 23.74
N LYS A 352 -0.67 -4.98 24.08
CA LYS A 352 -0.32 -3.98 25.07
C LYS A 352 -0.73 -2.57 24.63
N TYR A 353 -0.48 -2.20 23.38
CA TYR A 353 -0.86 -0.91 22.83
C TYR A 353 -2.38 -0.73 22.90
N THR A 354 -3.16 -1.70 22.40
CA THR A 354 -4.62 -1.69 22.41
C THR A 354 -5.18 -1.60 23.82
N GLN A 355 -4.72 -2.45 24.74
CA GLN A 355 -5.16 -2.42 26.14
C GLN A 355 -4.91 -1.04 26.77
N THR A 356 -3.74 -0.47 26.50
CA THR A 356 -3.38 0.85 27.04
C THR A 356 -4.26 1.96 26.45
N VAL A 357 -4.60 1.91 25.16
CA VAL A 357 -5.54 2.88 24.57
C VAL A 357 -6.92 2.76 25.20
N VAL A 358 -7.46 1.55 25.31
CA VAL A 358 -8.85 1.30 25.74
C VAL A 358 -9.07 1.60 27.22
N GLN A 359 -8.10 1.32 28.10
CA GLN A 359 -8.30 1.43 29.56
C GLN A 359 -8.60 2.85 30.06
N ASN A 360 -8.30 3.89 29.28
CA ASN A 360 -8.53 5.31 29.63
C ASN A 360 -9.68 5.93 28.81
N ILE A 361 -10.51 5.12 28.16
CA ILE A 361 -11.75 5.59 27.56
C ILE A 361 -12.82 5.65 28.67
N SER A 362 -13.44 6.82 28.81
CA SER A 362 -14.29 7.17 29.95
C SER A 362 -15.64 6.44 29.91
N ASP A 363 -16.21 6.29 28.71
CA ASP A 363 -17.46 5.56 28.48
C ASP A 363 -17.16 4.05 28.25
N PRO A 364 -17.67 3.14 29.11
CA PRO A 364 -17.46 1.70 28.95
C PRO A 364 -17.97 1.11 27.62
N GLU A 365 -19.12 1.58 27.11
CA GLU A 365 -19.66 1.05 25.85
C GLU A 365 -18.80 1.51 24.66
N GLN A 366 -18.34 2.75 24.71
CA GLN A 366 -17.36 3.25 23.77
C GLN A 366 -16.02 2.51 23.86
N ALA A 367 -15.52 2.24 25.07
CA ALA A 367 -14.28 1.49 25.29
C ALA A 367 -14.38 0.09 24.65
N LYS A 368 -15.52 -0.58 24.81
CA LYS A 368 -15.83 -1.86 24.17
C LYS A 368 -15.93 -1.76 22.65
N ALA A 369 -16.56 -0.71 22.12
CA ALA A 369 -16.63 -0.48 20.67
C ALA A 369 -15.24 -0.27 20.06
N ILE A 370 -14.40 0.55 20.71
CA ILE A 370 -13.01 0.80 20.30
C ILE A 370 -12.18 -0.49 20.38
N LEU A 371 -12.29 -1.26 21.47
CA LEU A 371 -11.61 -2.56 21.59
C LEU A 371 -11.97 -3.47 20.42
N LYS A 372 -13.25 -3.53 20.06
CA LYS A 372 -13.72 -4.32 18.92
C LYS A 372 -13.07 -3.85 17.60
N GLN A 373 -12.90 -2.55 17.37
CA GLN A 373 -12.21 -2.04 16.16
C GLN A 373 -10.75 -2.51 16.10
N TYR A 374 -10.02 -2.45 17.22
CA TYR A 374 -8.64 -2.96 17.29
C TYR A 374 -8.58 -4.48 17.08
N GLU A 375 -9.52 -5.21 17.66
CA GLU A 375 -9.64 -6.66 17.49
C GLU A 375 -9.99 -7.07 16.05
N GLU A 376 -10.81 -6.26 15.37
CA GLU A 376 -11.18 -6.44 13.97
C GLU A 376 -10.00 -6.14 13.05
N ALA A 377 -9.25 -5.06 13.30
CA ALA A 377 -8.02 -4.76 12.57
C ALA A 377 -6.97 -5.87 12.71
N ASP A 378 -6.79 -6.42 13.92
CA ASP A 378 -5.96 -7.61 14.14
C ASP A 378 -6.46 -8.80 13.33
N GLY A 379 -7.77 -9.11 13.39
CA GLY A 379 -8.37 -10.20 12.63
C GLY A 379 -8.15 -10.07 11.12
N ILE A 380 -8.38 -8.88 10.54
CA ILE A 380 -8.15 -8.61 9.11
C ILE A 380 -6.68 -8.80 8.76
N TYR A 381 -5.76 -8.26 9.57
CA TYR A 381 -4.33 -8.45 9.37
C TYR A 381 -3.93 -9.93 9.36
N GLN A 382 -4.37 -10.72 10.34
CA GLN A 382 -4.06 -12.15 10.43
C GLN A 382 -4.55 -12.92 9.21
N ILE A 383 -5.79 -12.68 8.80
CA ILE A 383 -6.41 -13.35 7.65
C ILE A 383 -5.62 -13.02 6.38
N ALA A 384 -5.34 -11.73 6.15
CA ALA A 384 -4.66 -11.28 4.94
C ALA A 384 -3.18 -11.73 4.89
N ALA A 385 -2.48 -11.70 6.03
CA ALA A 385 -1.12 -12.22 6.15
C ALA A 385 -1.07 -13.73 5.88
N TYR A 386 -2.02 -14.49 6.42
CA TYR A 386 -2.12 -15.92 6.19
C TYR A 386 -2.47 -16.26 4.73
N GLU A 387 -3.39 -15.52 4.12
CA GLU A 387 -3.74 -15.64 2.69
C GLU A 387 -2.50 -15.43 1.81
N LEU A 388 -1.76 -14.35 2.03
CA LEU A 388 -0.53 -14.07 1.28
C LEU A 388 0.54 -15.15 1.51
N LEU A 389 0.76 -15.56 2.76
CA LEU A 389 1.73 -16.61 3.08
C LEU A 389 1.38 -17.94 2.40
N SER A 390 0.09 -18.29 2.37
CA SER A 390 -0.41 -19.50 1.71
C SER A 390 -0.09 -19.47 0.20
N GLU A 391 -0.42 -18.36 -0.47
CA GLU A 391 -0.15 -18.18 -1.91
C GLU A 391 1.34 -18.24 -2.24
N VAL A 392 2.19 -17.66 -1.38
CA VAL A 392 3.65 -17.71 -1.56
C VAL A 392 4.16 -19.14 -1.34
N LYS A 393 3.68 -19.85 -0.30
CA LYS A 393 4.11 -21.21 0.02
C LYS A 393 3.76 -22.23 -1.05
N GLN A 394 2.67 -22.04 -1.80
CA GLN A 394 2.32 -22.91 -2.93
C GLN A 394 3.45 -23.01 -3.97
N GLY A 395 4.28 -21.97 -4.10
CA GLY A 395 5.44 -21.96 -4.99
C GLY A 395 6.73 -22.56 -4.40
N LEU A 396 6.73 -22.97 -3.12
CA LEU A 396 7.93 -23.45 -2.41
C LEU A 396 7.96 -24.96 -2.25
N SER A 397 9.15 -25.55 -2.30
CA SER A 397 9.34 -26.96 -1.93
C SER A 397 9.02 -27.20 -0.45
N SER A 398 8.54 -28.41 -0.14
CA SER A 398 8.24 -28.82 1.25
C SER A 398 9.43 -28.67 2.19
N LYS A 399 10.64 -28.98 1.70
CA LYS A 399 11.90 -28.76 2.42
C LYS A 399 12.07 -27.28 2.78
N ARG A 400 11.86 -26.37 1.82
CA ARG A 400 12.01 -24.92 2.06
C ARG A 400 10.96 -24.40 3.04
N GLN A 401 9.71 -24.85 2.94
CA GLN A 401 8.67 -24.50 3.90
C GLN A 401 9.03 -24.95 5.33
N SER A 402 9.58 -26.16 5.49
CA SER A 402 10.04 -26.66 6.79
C SER A 402 11.23 -25.85 7.34
N GLU A 403 12.16 -25.42 6.48
CA GLU A 403 13.28 -24.55 6.88
C GLU A 403 12.79 -23.19 7.35
N LEU A 404 11.86 -22.57 6.61
CA LEU A 404 11.25 -21.28 6.97
C LEU A 404 10.57 -21.36 8.33
N LYS A 405 9.72 -22.37 8.56
CA LYS A 405 9.05 -22.57 9.85
C LYS A 405 10.05 -22.76 11.00
N LYS A 406 11.15 -23.50 10.76
CA LYS A 406 12.21 -23.69 11.76
C LYS A 406 12.95 -22.38 12.06
N GLN A 407 13.19 -21.55 11.05
CA GLN A 407 13.81 -20.24 11.22
C GLN A 407 12.87 -19.29 11.98
N ALA A 408 11.60 -19.18 11.56
CA ALA A 408 10.58 -18.38 12.21
C ALA A 408 10.48 -18.69 13.71
N ARG A 409 10.49 -19.98 14.09
CA ARG A 409 10.45 -20.39 15.49
C ARG A 409 11.64 -19.90 16.32
N LYS A 410 12.81 -19.73 15.71
CA LYS A 410 14.00 -19.19 16.39
C LYS A 410 13.92 -17.68 16.59
N GLU A 411 13.16 -17.00 15.74
CA GLU A 411 13.01 -15.53 15.76
C GLU A 411 11.83 -15.05 16.61
N LEU A 412 10.99 -15.97 17.10
CA LEU A 412 9.95 -15.64 18.09
C LEU A 412 10.56 -14.97 19.32
N GLY A 413 9.99 -13.84 19.71
CA GLY A 413 10.44 -13.04 20.84
C GLY A 413 10.26 -13.76 22.18
N VAL A 414 11.01 -13.30 23.20
CA VAL A 414 10.95 -13.87 24.56
C VAL A 414 9.53 -13.80 25.14
N GLU A 415 8.81 -12.70 24.91
CA GLU A 415 7.44 -12.54 25.41
C GLU A 415 6.46 -13.48 24.71
N GLU A 416 6.57 -13.68 23.39
CA GLU A 416 5.74 -14.63 22.65
C GLU A 416 5.97 -16.07 23.12
N GLN A 417 7.24 -16.45 23.32
CA GLN A 417 7.58 -17.75 23.90
C GLN A 417 7.02 -17.92 25.32
N LYS A 418 7.00 -16.85 26.11
CA LYS A 418 6.41 -16.86 27.46
C LYS A 418 4.89 -17.00 27.41
N VAL A 419 4.21 -16.34 26.47
CA VAL A 419 2.77 -16.53 26.21
C VAL A 419 2.50 -18.00 25.87
N LEU A 420 3.24 -18.59 24.94
CA LEU A 420 3.08 -20.00 24.55
C LEU A 420 3.28 -20.98 25.71
N LYS A 421 4.26 -20.72 26.58
CA LYS A 421 4.52 -21.56 27.77
C LYS A 421 3.39 -21.50 28.81
N ASN A 422 2.66 -20.39 28.87
CA ASN A 422 1.59 -20.20 29.86
C ASN A 422 0.24 -20.80 29.43
N ILE A 423 0.08 -21.17 28.17
CA ILE A 423 -1.15 -21.80 27.66
C ILE A 423 -1.16 -23.28 28.03
N LYS A 424 -2.10 -23.69 28.89
CA LYS A 424 -2.24 -25.08 29.37
C LYS A 424 -2.92 -26.01 28.36
N ASP A 425 -3.84 -25.48 27.55
CA ASP A 425 -4.52 -26.25 26.51
C ASP A 425 -3.59 -26.41 25.31
N ASN A 426 -3.17 -27.65 25.04
CA ASN A 426 -2.24 -27.95 23.95
C ASN A 426 -2.80 -27.55 22.58
N ASN A 427 -4.12 -27.71 22.34
CA ASN A 427 -4.71 -27.34 21.06
C ASN A 427 -4.67 -25.83 20.88
N LEU A 428 -5.10 -25.06 21.89
CA LEU A 428 -5.04 -23.60 21.85
C LEU A 428 -3.60 -23.09 21.71
N ARG A 429 -2.64 -23.73 22.39
CA ARG A 429 -1.22 -23.39 22.28
C ARG A 429 -0.71 -23.60 20.86
N ASP A 430 -1.01 -24.75 20.26
CA ASP A 430 -0.55 -25.08 18.91
C ASP A 430 -1.20 -24.16 17.86
N GLU A 431 -2.44 -23.73 18.10
CA GLU A 431 -3.14 -22.74 17.27
C GLU A 431 -2.50 -21.35 17.34
N ILE A 432 -2.20 -20.87 18.55
CA ILE A 432 -1.53 -19.58 18.77
C ILE A 432 -0.10 -19.65 18.24
N GLU A 433 0.61 -20.75 18.43
CA GLU A 433 1.95 -20.95 17.86
C GLU A 433 1.90 -20.90 16.33
N ALA A 434 0.91 -21.55 15.69
CA ALA A 434 0.76 -21.49 14.24
C ALA A 434 0.51 -20.07 13.71
N GLN A 435 -0.26 -19.26 14.44
CA GLN A 435 -0.51 -17.86 14.09
C GLN A 435 0.77 -17.02 14.19
N LEU A 436 1.46 -17.07 15.33
CA LEU A 436 2.71 -16.32 15.56
C LEU A 436 3.80 -16.73 14.55
N LEU A 437 3.91 -18.04 14.27
CA LEU A 437 4.84 -18.52 13.26
C LEU A 437 4.46 -18.05 11.86
N GLY A 438 3.17 -17.98 11.52
CA GLY A 438 2.72 -17.48 10.22
C GLY A 438 3.20 -16.06 9.92
N GLU A 439 3.03 -15.14 10.88
CA GLU A 439 3.53 -13.76 10.76
C GLU A 439 5.05 -13.73 10.53
N GLN A 440 5.80 -14.48 11.34
CA GLN A 440 7.26 -14.50 11.25
C GLN A 440 7.76 -15.17 9.97
N GLU A 441 7.09 -16.23 9.51
CA GLU A 441 7.37 -16.87 8.22
C GLU A 441 7.14 -15.90 7.05
N LEU A 442 6.04 -15.13 7.08
CA LEU A 442 5.77 -14.10 6.07
C LEU A 442 6.83 -13.00 6.08
N HIS A 443 7.23 -12.54 7.26
CA HIS A 443 8.30 -11.54 7.42
C HIS A 443 9.61 -12.06 6.82
N LEU A 444 9.99 -13.29 7.15
CA LEU A 444 11.21 -13.93 6.65
C LEU A 444 11.22 -14.07 5.13
N ILE A 445 10.15 -14.58 4.55
CA ILE A 445 10.09 -14.76 3.09
C ILE A 445 10.02 -13.43 2.34
N SER A 446 9.42 -12.39 2.94
CA SER A 446 9.44 -11.04 2.37
C SER A 446 10.85 -10.47 2.24
N HIS A 447 11.76 -10.82 3.16
CA HIS A 447 13.17 -10.43 3.07
C HIS A 447 13.96 -11.30 2.09
N GLN A 448 13.67 -12.60 2.02
CA GLN A 448 14.43 -13.56 1.21
C GLN A 448 13.99 -13.60 -0.25
N GLN A 449 12.71 -13.36 -0.52
CA GLN A 449 12.06 -13.51 -1.82
C GLN A 449 11.03 -12.38 -2.04
N GLY A 450 11.45 -11.14 -1.78
CA GLY A 450 10.56 -9.97 -1.82
C GLY A 450 9.77 -9.82 -3.13
N ASP A 451 10.39 -10.11 -4.28
CA ASP A 451 9.71 -10.05 -5.58
C ASP A 451 8.56 -11.07 -5.72
N VAL A 452 8.76 -12.31 -5.24
CA VAL A 452 7.73 -13.36 -5.27
C VAL A 452 6.57 -12.99 -4.35
N VAL A 453 6.88 -12.46 -3.16
CA VAL A 453 5.85 -11.97 -2.23
C VAL A 453 5.08 -10.80 -2.87
N LEU A 454 5.78 -9.85 -3.49
CA LEU A 454 5.17 -8.72 -4.18
C LEU A 454 4.27 -9.19 -5.34
N GLU A 455 4.71 -10.16 -6.14
CA GLU A 455 3.88 -10.74 -7.21
C GLU A 455 2.58 -11.32 -6.66
N LYS A 456 2.65 -12.15 -5.62
CA LYS A 456 1.46 -12.76 -5.01
C LYS A 456 0.55 -11.72 -4.38
N SER A 457 1.14 -10.71 -3.76
CA SER A 457 0.41 -9.55 -3.23
C SER A 457 -0.34 -8.81 -4.36
N ASN A 458 0.33 -8.50 -5.47
CA ASN A 458 -0.30 -7.86 -6.63
C ASN A 458 -1.43 -8.69 -7.24
N GLN A 459 -1.29 -10.02 -7.29
CA GLN A 459 -2.34 -10.92 -7.77
C GLN A 459 -3.61 -10.83 -6.89
N ILE A 460 -3.45 -10.87 -5.57
CA ILE A 460 -4.57 -10.75 -4.63
C ILE A 460 -5.18 -9.34 -4.70
N TYR A 461 -4.36 -8.29 -4.77
CA TYR A 461 -4.81 -6.90 -4.95
C TYR A 461 -5.74 -6.77 -6.17
N VAL A 462 -5.29 -7.24 -7.33
CA VAL A 462 -6.08 -7.21 -8.58
C VAL A 462 -7.41 -7.97 -8.40
N GLN A 463 -7.40 -9.14 -7.75
CA GLN A 463 -8.62 -9.90 -7.49
C GLN A 463 -9.62 -9.14 -6.60
N ARG A 464 -9.15 -8.47 -5.54
CA ARG A 464 -10.01 -7.64 -4.67
C ARG A 464 -10.53 -6.41 -5.40
N MET A 465 -9.71 -5.76 -6.22
CA MET A 465 -10.14 -4.62 -7.02
C MET A 465 -11.19 -5.00 -8.08
N ARG A 466 -11.13 -6.21 -8.66
CA ARG A 466 -12.21 -6.71 -9.54
C ARG A 466 -13.55 -6.77 -8.81
N GLN A 467 -13.56 -7.23 -7.55
CA GLN A 467 -14.77 -7.26 -6.71
C GLN A 467 -15.31 -5.84 -6.47
N VAL A 468 -14.43 -4.88 -6.21
CA VAL A 468 -14.79 -3.46 -6.09
C VAL A 468 -15.46 -2.95 -7.38
N ARG A 469 -14.88 -3.22 -8.56
CA ARG A 469 -15.45 -2.78 -9.84
C ARG A 469 -16.82 -3.38 -10.11
N VAL A 470 -17.01 -4.67 -9.82
CA VAL A 470 -18.32 -5.32 -9.94
C VAL A 470 -19.38 -4.59 -9.11
N LEU A 471 -19.09 -4.29 -7.83
CA LEU A 471 -20.03 -3.56 -6.99
C LEU A 471 -20.30 -2.13 -7.49
N GLN A 472 -19.27 -1.44 -8.00
CA GLN A 472 -19.45 -0.10 -8.56
C GLN A 472 -20.33 -0.10 -9.82
N THR A 473 -20.22 -1.12 -10.68
CA THR A 473 -21.12 -1.29 -11.82
C THR A 473 -22.56 -1.46 -11.34
N LEU A 474 -22.81 -2.30 -10.33
CA LEU A 474 -24.14 -2.49 -9.76
C LEU A 474 -24.71 -1.21 -9.12
N ILE A 475 -23.87 -0.42 -8.44
CA ILE A 475 -24.27 0.87 -7.85
C ILE A 475 -24.67 1.88 -8.94
N ASN A 476 -23.95 1.91 -10.07
CA ASN A 476 -24.21 2.85 -11.16
C ASN A 476 -25.38 2.44 -12.07
N GLN A 477 -25.75 1.16 -12.03
CA GLN A 477 -26.86 0.58 -12.80
C GLN A 477 -27.81 -0.17 -11.85
N PRO A 478 -28.48 0.53 -10.92
CA PRO A 478 -29.36 -0.11 -9.95
C PRO A 478 -30.67 -0.52 -10.63
N GLU A 479 -30.66 -1.64 -11.35
CA GLU A 479 -31.90 -2.31 -11.76
C GLU A 479 -32.55 -2.87 -10.50
N ASP A 480 -33.70 -2.30 -10.11
CA ASP A 480 -34.56 -2.73 -9.00
C ASP A 480 -33.96 -2.68 -7.57
N ALA A 481 -32.74 -2.18 -7.39
CA ALA A 481 -32.10 -2.05 -6.08
C ALA A 481 -32.66 -0.84 -5.29
N SER A 482 -33.01 -1.08 -4.02
CA SER A 482 -33.41 -0.02 -3.10
C SER A 482 -32.24 0.88 -2.69
N ASP A 483 -32.53 2.11 -2.26
CA ASP A 483 -31.51 3.05 -1.74
C ASP A 483 -30.69 2.46 -0.57
N SER A 484 -31.33 1.63 0.26
CA SER A 484 -30.69 0.93 1.37
C SER A 484 -29.68 -0.11 0.88
N GLU A 485 -30.02 -0.89 -0.15
CA GLU A 485 -29.11 -1.84 -0.80
C GLU A 485 -27.95 -1.12 -1.48
N ILE A 486 -28.24 -0.05 -2.23
CA ILE A 486 -27.23 0.79 -2.88
C ILE A 486 -26.25 1.34 -1.84
N ASN A 487 -26.73 1.90 -0.74
CA ASN A 487 -25.85 2.43 0.31
C ASN A 487 -25.04 1.32 1.01
N SER A 488 -25.62 0.12 1.19
CA SER A 488 -24.89 -1.03 1.73
C SER A 488 -23.76 -1.48 0.79
N MET A 489 -23.99 -1.46 -0.53
CA MET A 489 -22.96 -1.73 -1.53
C MET A 489 -21.86 -0.65 -1.52
N LYS A 490 -22.21 0.64 -1.39
CA LYS A 490 -21.21 1.72 -1.27
C LYS A 490 -20.33 1.53 -0.03
N THR A 491 -20.90 1.13 1.10
CA THR A 491 -20.15 0.77 2.31
C THR A 491 -19.22 -0.43 2.06
N GLU A 492 -19.72 -1.48 1.42
CA GLU A 492 -18.92 -2.68 1.08
C GLU A 492 -17.76 -2.35 0.14
N VAL A 493 -17.97 -1.47 -0.84
CA VAL A 493 -16.89 -0.99 -1.71
C VAL A 493 -15.76 -0.35 -0.91
N LYS A 494 -16.09 0.51 0.07
CA LYS A 494 -15.08 1.18 0.91
C LYS A 494 -14.31 0.19 1.78
N LYS A 495 -15.00 -0.82 2.31
CA LYS A 495 -14.37 -1.90 3.07
C LYS A 495 -13.42 -2.73 2.20
N LEU A 496 -13.89 -3.19 1.03
CA LEU A 496 -13.07 -3.96 0.09
C LEU A 496 -11.87 -3.18 -0.44
N LEU A 497 -11.99 -1.86 -0.61
CA LEU A 497 -10.85 -1.00 -0.95
C LEU A 497 -9.77 -1.05 0.14
N GLY A 498 -10.17 -0.92 1.42
CA GLY A 498 -9.23 -1.04 2.54
C GLY A 498 -8.55 -2.42 2.59
N GLU A 499 -9.31 -3.50 2.36
CA GLU A 499 -8.77 -4.87 2.27
C GLU A 499 -7.83 -5.05 1.07
N ALA A 500 -8.17 -4.52 -0.10
CA ALA A 500 -7.31 -4.56 -1.29
C ALA A 500 -5.99 -3.83 -1.03
N CYS A 501 -6.05 -2.64 -0.42
CA CYS A 501 -4.86 -1.83 -0.12
C CYS A 501 -3.85 -2.52 0.79
N PHE A 502 -4.25 -3.51 1.61
CA PHE A 502 -3.30 -4.33 2.36
C PHE A 502 -2.27 -5.03 1.46
N PHE A 503 -2.74 -5.52 0.31
CA PHE A 503 -1.95 -6.24 -0.69
C PHE A 503 -1.30 -5.32 -1.72
N ALA A 504 -1.70 -4.05 -1.77
CA ALA A 504 -0.99 -3.07 -2.59
C ALA A 504 0.35 -2.70 -1.93
N SER A 505 1.39 -2.60 -2.74
CA SER A 505 2.70 -2.11 -2.28
C SER A 505 2.54 -0.66 -1.82
N GLU A 506 2.87 -0.33 -0.58
CA GLU A 506 2.92 1.06 -0.06
C GLU A 506 1.65 1.95 -0.20
N ALA A 507 0.48 1.40 -0.56
CA ALA A 507 -0.75 2.19 -0.69
C ALA A 507 -1.28 2.73 0.65
N TYR A 508 -2.10 3.79 0.56
CA TYR A 508 -2.90 4.23 1.68
C TYR A 508 -4.15 3.36 1.83
N HIS A 509 -4.45 2.93 3.05
CA HIS A 509 -5.55 2.00 3.35
C HIS A 509 -6.86 2.72 3.64
N SER A 510 -6.80 3.95 4.16
CA SER A 510 -7.97 4.73 4.57
C SER A 510 -8.16 5.98 3.71
N GLU A 511 -9.44 6.32 3.50
CA GLU A 511 -9.85 7.58 2.85
C GLU A 511 -9.27 8.80 3.58
N GLY A 512 -9.23 8.77 4.92
CA GLY A 512 -8.66 9.84 5.73
C GLY A 512 -7.19 10.11 5.40
N ALA A 513 -6.37 9.07 5.25
CA ALA A 513 -4.97 9.23 4.85
C ALA A 513 -4.82 9.77 3.43
N VAL A 514 -5.62 9.29 2.48
CA VAL A 514 -5.62 9.80 1.10
C VAL A 514 -5.99 11.28 1.05
N LYS A 515 -7.08 11.68 1.72
CA LYS A 515 -7.52 13.09 1.75
C LYS A 515 -6.53 13.99 2.48
N HIS A 516 -6.04 13.57 3.64
CA HIS A 516 -5.11 14.38 4.41
C HIS A 516 -3.76 14.51 3.71
N VAL A 517 -3.16 13.39 3.31
CA VAL A 517 -1.78 13.38 2.82
C VAL A 517 -1.70 13.70 1.33
N VAL A 518 -2.46 12.98 0.49
CA VAL A 518 -2.36 13.12 -0.97
C VAL A 518 -3.02 14.40 -1.43
N ALA A 519 -4.27 14.66 -1.02
CA ALA A 519 -4.96 15.90 -1.41
C ALA A 519 -4.52 17.09 -0.55
N GLY A 520 -4.43 16.93 0.78
CA GLY A 520 -4.18 18.01 1.73
C GLY A 520 -2.72 18.46 1.85
N LEU A 521 -1.73 17.57 1.76
CA LEU A 521 -0.31 17.95 1.90
C LEU A 521 0.44 18.01 0.57
N GLN A 522 0.01 17.26 -0.43
CA GLN A 522 0.70 17.12 -1.71
C GLN A 522 -0.09 17.72 -2.89
N GLY A 523 -1.39 17.94 -2.72
CA GLY A 523 -2.27 18.42 -3.78
C GLY A 523 -2.15 19.93 -4.03
N PRO A 524 -2.44 20.40 -5.26
CA PRO A 524 -2.40 21.82 -5.61
C PRO A 524 -3.44 22.68 -4.86
N ASN A 525 -4.53 22.05 -4.38
CA ASN A 525 -5.61 22.69 -3.61
C ASN A 525 -5.57 22.28 -2.13
N SER A 526 -4.36 22.15 -1.57
CA SER A 526 -4.08 21.68 -0.20
C SER A 526 -4.98 22.31 0.86
N ALA A 527 -5.06 23.65 0.91
CA ALA A 527 -5.85 24.36 1.90
C ALA A 527 -7.35 24.00 1.87
N GLN A 528 -7.92 23.85 0.67
CA GLN A 528 -9.32 23.45 0.50
C GLN A 528 -9.52 21.99 0.94
N ALA A 529 -8.62 21.08 0.56
CA ALA A 529 -8.69 19.69 0.94
C ALA A 529 -8.59 19.50 2.47
N LEU A 530 -7.67 20.21 3.14
CA LEU A 530 -7.53 20.17 4.61
C LEU A 530 -8.77 20.71 5.33
N ALA A 531 -9.38 21.77 4.82
CA ALA A 531 -10.61 22.33 5.39
C ALA A 531 -11.81 21.38 5.34
N GLN A 532 -11.80 20.42 4.40
CA GLN A 532 -12.86 19.42 4.23
C GLN A 532 -12.66 18.17 5.10
N LEU A 533 -11.53 18.04 5.81
CA LEU A 533 -11.29 16.89 6.68
C LEU A 533 -12.24 16.89 7.88
N THR A 534 -12.82 15.74 8.17
CA THR A 534 -13.58 15.52 9.41
C THR A 534 -12.60 15.02 10.47
N PRO A 535 -12.96 15.08 11.76
CA PRO A 535 -12.13 14.48 12.81
C PRO A 535 -11.79 13.01 12.58
N GLU A 536 -12.73 12.22 12.03
CA GLU A 536 -12.54 10.81 11.69
C GLU A 536 -11.48 10.66 10.60
N HIS A 537 -11.53 11.47 9.54
CA HIS A 537 -10.49 11.47 8.50
C HIS A 537 -9.10 11.77 9.08
N ILE A 538 -9.01 12.68 10.05
CA ILE A 538 -7.73 13.05 10.68
C ILE A 538 -7.23 11.93 11.59
N LEU A 539 -8.11 11.29 12.36
CA LEU A 539 -7.76 10.13 13.19
C LEU A 539 -7.29 8.94 12.34
N GLN A 540 -8.01 8.62 11.26
CA GLN A 540 -7.63 7.60 10.28
C GLN A 540 -6.23 7.88 9.73
N SER A 541 -5.99 9.12 9.27
CA SER A 541 -4.68 9.50 8.76
C SER A 541 -3.59 9.37 9.81
N TYR A 542 -3.84 9.83 11.05
CA TYR A 542 -2.87 9.70 12.14
C TYR A 542 -2.48 8.23 12.39
N ASN A 543 -3.46 7.34 12.54
CA ASN A 543 -3.21 5.92 12.82
C ASN A 543 -2.45 5.25 11.68
N GLU A 544 -2.76 5.61 10.44
CA GLU A 544 -2.07 5.07 9.28
C GLU A 544 -0.63 5.58 9.16
N GLN A 545 -0.39 6.88 9.40
CA GLN A 545 0.96 7.45 9.42
C GLN A 545 1.80 6.92 10.58
N LEU A 546 1.17 6.47 11.67
CA LEU A 546 1.87 5.73 12.71
C LEU A 546 2.33 4.36 12.19
N GLY A 547 1.49 3.65 11.44
CA GLY A 547 1.89 2.42 10.76
C GLY A 547 3.12 2.63 9.86
N ASP A 548 3.10 3.66 9.02
CA ASP A 548 4.24 3.99 8.15
C ASP A 548 5.49 4.42 8.93
N PHE A 549 5.33 5.14 10.04
CA PHE A 549 6.44 5.47 10.95
C PHE A 549 7.06 4.19 11.54
N LEU A 550 6.23 3.25 12.02
CA LEU A 550 6.69 1.98 12.58
C LEU A 550 7.37 1.11 11.52
N LYS A 551 6.88 1.12 10.27
CA LYS A 551 7.55 0.50 9.12
C LYS A 551 8.99 0.98 9.00
N ASP A 552 9.21 2.30 8.97
CA ASP A 552 10.54 2.89 8.84
C ASP A 552 11.42 2.56 10.06
N ILE A 553 10.86 2.55 11.29
CA ILE A 553 11.61 2.11 12.47
C ILE A 553 12.07 0.65 12.30
N VAL A 554 11.19 -0.28 11.97
CA VAL A 554 11.51 -1.71 11.82
C VAL A 554 12.55 -1.91 10.71
N HIS A 555 12.42 -1.19 9.60
CA HIS A 555 13.28 -1.36 8.43
C HIS A 555 14.70 -0.79 8.65
N TYR A 556 14.80 0.39 9.25
CA TYR A 556 16.07 1.13 9.37
C TYR A 556 16.73 1.04 10.74
N THR A 557 16.08 0.52 11.79
CA THR A 557 16.76 0.30 13.08
C THR A 557 17.85 -0.76 12.89
N PRO A 558 19.09 -0.48 13.30
CA PRO A 558 20.18 -1.45 13.19
C PRO A 558 19.82 -2.71 13.98
N GLN A 559 19.73 -3.84 13.28
CA GLN A 559 19.83 -5.13 13.95
C GLN A 559 21.32 -5.38 14.24
N GLU A 560 21.65 -6.16 15.27
CA GLU A 560 23.04 -6.48 15.66
C GLU A 560 23.93 -6.96 14.49
N GLN A 561 23.32 -7.38 13.38
CA GLN A 561 23.96 -7.89 12.17
C GLN A 561 24.15 -6.85 11.04
N LYS A 562 23.71 -5.60 11.18
CA LYS A 562 23.94 -4.53 10.18
C LYS A 562 25.06 -3.60 10.67
N PRO A 563 26.35 -3.87 10.36
CA PRO A 563 27.50 -3.09 10.86
C PRO A 563 27.49 -1.61 10.43
N ASN A 564 26.65 -1.24 9.46
CA ASN A 564 26.54 0.14 8.94
C ASN A 564 25.22 0.84 9.34
N GLY A 565 24.38 0.22 10.17
CA GLY A 565 23.17 0.87 10.64
C GLY A 565 23.49 1.87 11.76
N SER A 566 23.27 3.16 11.54
CA SER A 566 23.28 4.15 12.61
C SER A 566 21.84 4.53 13.00
N ALA A 567 21.61 4.86 14.27
CA ALA A 567 20.34 5.41 14.72
C ALA A 567 19.94 6.66 13.92
N GLY A 568 20.93 7.43 13.44
CA GLY A 568 20.73 8.59 12.56
C GLY A 568 19.95 8.25 11.29
N ILE A 569 20.26 7.13 10.62
CA ILE A 569 19.51 6.66 9.43
C ILE A 569 18.05 6.41 9.78
N THR A 570 17.78 5.71 10.88
CA THR A 570 16.42 5.46 11.35
C THR A 570 15.67 6.77 11.59
N PHE A 571 16.32 7.75 12.21
CA PHE A 571 15.71 9.03 12.57
C PHE A 571 15.35 9.88 11.36
N TYR A 572 16.29 10.14 10.44
CA TYR A 572 15.95 10.96 9.28
C TYR A 572 15.06 10.20 8.31
N ARG A 573 15.17 8.87 8.18
CA ARG A 573 14.24 8.10 7.32
C ARG A 573 12.83 8.17 7.86
N SER A 574 12.57 7.90 9.14
CA SER A 574 11.21 7.97 9.71
C SER A 574 10.60 9.38 9.79
N SER A 575 11.39 10.44 9.58
CA SER A 575 10.98 11.84 9.75
C SER A 575 9.78 12.31 8.91
N LYS A 576 9.58 11.74 7.70
CA LYS A 576 8.43 12.06 6.84
C LYS A 576 7.12 11.74 7.56
N TYR A 577 7.03 10.55 8.14
CA TYR A 577 5.83 10.07 8.82
C TYR A 577 5.71 10.70 10.20
N LEU A 578 6.82 10.96 10.89
CA LEU A 578 6.84 11.74 12.12
C LEU A 578 6.27 13.16 11.94
N TYR A 579 6.67 13.86 10.88
CA TYR A 579 6.10 15.17 10.55
C TYR A 579 4.59 15.08 10.29
N ARG A 580 4.14 14.09 9.50
CA ARG A 580 2.71 13.92 9.19
C ARG A 580 1.86 13.55 10.41
N LEU A 581 2.42 12.83 11.38
CA LEU A 581 1.78 12.60 12.68
C LEU A 581 1.53 13.91 13.41
N PHE A 582 2.54 14.78 13.50
CA PHE A 582 2.36 16.10 14.12
C PHE A 582 1.40 16.99 13.35
N ASP A 583 1.46 16.96 12.03
CA ASP A 583 0.57 17.72 11.16
C ASP A 583 -0.90 17.31 11.38
N ALA A 584 -1.19 16.01 11.48
CA ALA A 584 -2.53 15.51 11.81
C ALA A 584 -3.03 16.00 13.18
N VAL A 585 -2.16 16.02 14.21
CA VAL A 585 -2.53 16.57 15.53
C VAL A 585 -2.79 18.07 15.44
N LEU A 586 -1.99 18.83 14.70
CA LEU A 586 -2.22 20.26 14.49
C LEU A 586 -3.53 20.51 13.73
N GLU A 587 -3.86 19.68 12.75
CA GLU A 587 -5.10 19.77 11.98
C GLU A 587 -6.32 19.46 12.86
N ILE A 588 -6.27 18.44 13.73
CA ILE A 588 -7.41 18.13 14.61
C ILE A 588 -7.66 19.25 15.61
N LYS A 589 -6.61 19.90 16.15
CA LYS A 589 -6.73 21.04 17.07
C LYS A 589 -7.45 22.26 16.47
N LYS A 590 -7.52 22.37 15.13
CA LYS A 590 -8.30 23.42 14.46
C LYS A 590 -9.81 23.22 14.60
N ARG A 591 -10.27 22.03 14.99
CA ARG A 591 -11.69 21.72 15.16
C ARG A 591 -12.15 22.17 16.56
N PRO A 592 -13.32 22.82 16.69
CA PRO A 592 -13.77 23.43 17.95
C PRO A 592 -13.73 22.49 19.16
N GLN A 593 -14.12 21.24 18.99
CA GLN A 593 -14.19 20.24 20.06
C GLN A 593 -12.81 19.70 20.51
N PHE A 594 -11.73 20.07 19.82
CA PHE A 594 -10.35 19.61 20.09
C PHE A 594 -9.36 20.74 20.35
N GLN A 595 -9.81 21.99 20.51
CA GLN A 595 -8.92 23.14 20.77
C GLN A 595 -8.13 23.01 22.08
N ASP A 596 -8.70 22.31 23.05
CA ASP A 596 -8.13 21.97 24.36
C ASP A 596 -7.25 20.70 24.33
N LEU A 597 -7.12 20.03 23.18
CA LEU A 597 -6.28 18.85 23.05
C LEU A 597 -4.82 19.25 23.33
N TYR A 598 -4.25 18.68 24.38
CA TYR A 598 -2.85 18.87 24.78
C TYR A 598 -2.21 17.51 24.95
N LEU A 599 -1.13 17.21 24.24
CA LEU A 599 -0.44 15.92 24.34
C LEU A 599 0.71 15.96 25.35
N ASP A 600 0.96 14.85 26.04
CA ASP A 600 2.05 14.68 27.02
C ASP A 600 3.44 15.06 26.45
N ILE A 601 3.63 14.90 25.14
CA ILE A 601 4.89 15.25 24.48
C ILE A 601 5.12 16.77 24.50
N GLU A 602 4.06 17.58 24.46
CA GLU A 602 4.14 19.05 24.46
C GLU A 602 4.72 19.59 25.78
N ALA A 603 4.53 18.86 26.89
CA ALA A 603 5.11 19.23 28.18
C ALA A 603 6.64 19.08 28.18
N LYS A 604 7.18 18.20 27.33
CA LYS A 604 8.61 17.90 27.25
C LYS A 604 9.34 18.72 26.19
N SER A 605 8.70 18.93 25.05
CA SER A 605 9.31 19.56 23.86
C SER A 605 8.80 20.97 23.56
N GLY A 606 7.87 21.49 24.36
CA GLY A 606 7.21 22.77 24.12
C GLY A 606 6.03 22.65 23.15
N GLN A 607 5.64 23.77 22.52
CA GLN A 607 4.49 23.79 21.60
C GLN A 607 4.67 22.82 20.43
N LEU A 608 3.63 22.02 20.15
CA LEU A 608 3.66 21.01 19.10
C LEU A 608 3.99 21.57 17.71
N SER A 609 3.55 22.79 17.42
CA SER A 609 3.84 23.52 16.18
C SER A 609 5.34 23.76 15.99
N ASN A 610 6.06 24.06 17.08
CA ASN A 610 7.50 24.27 17.05
C ASN A 610 8.22 22.93 16.80
N LEU A 611 7.77 21.85 17.45
CA LEU A 611 8.32 20.52 17.23
C LEU A 611 8.09 20.04 15.78
N ALA A 612 6.88 20.21 15.25
CA ALA A 612 6.55 19.87 13.87
C ALA A 612 7.43 20.64 12.87
N SER A 613 7.60 21.94 13.10
CA SER A 613 8.45 22.82 12.29
C SER A 613 9.91 22.40 12.35
N ALA A 614 10.42 22.07 13.54
CA ALA A 614 11.78 21.60 13.74
C ALA A 614 12.02 20.25 13.05
N VAL A 615 11.11 19.29 13.17
CA VAL A 615 11.21 17.99 12.45
C VAL A 615 11.24 18.21 10.94
N LYS A 616 10.44 19.15 10.42
CA LYS A 616 10.39 19.49 8.99
C LYS A 616 11.70 20.15 8.53
N SER A 617 12.18 21.17 9.23
CA SER A 617 13.36 21.94 8.82
C SER A 617 14.68 21.23 9.08
N GLU A 618 14.71 20.29 10.03
CA GLU A 618 15.92 19.55 10.41
C GLU A 618 15.92 18.13 9.82
N LEU A 619 15.15 17.20 10.39
CA LEU A 619 15.23 15.78 9.99
C LEU A 619 14.69 15.50 8.59
N LEU A 620 13.55 16.10 8.22
CA LEU A 620 12.98 15.87 6.90
C LEU A 620 13.83 16.53 5.81
N ALA A 621 14.42 17.70 6.10
CA ALA A 621 15.40 18.34 5.22
C ALA A 621 16.65 17.47 5.02
N ILE A 622 17.12 16.79 6.08
CA ILE A 622 18.19 15.77 5.97
C ILE A 622 17.75 14.62 5.04
N ARG A 623 16.55 14.07 5.25
CA ARG A 623 16.01 12.97 4.43
C ARG A 623 15.97 13.32 2.94
N LYS A 624 15.57 14.55 2.62
CA LYS A 624 15.44 15.06 1.24
C LYS A 624 16.77 15.51 0.62
N GLY A 625 17.86 15.53 1.39
CA GLY A 625 19.14 16.05 0.93
C GLY A 625 19.16 17.58 0.75
N GLU A 626 18.18 18.28 1.34
CA GLU A 626 18.14 19.76 1.37
C GLU A 626 19.26 20.31 2.26
N LYS A 627 19.70 19.53 3.26
CA LYS A 627 20.92 19.77 4.05
C LYS A 627 22.10 18.98 3.48
N LYS A 628 23.21 19.68 3.24
CA LYS A 628 24.46 19.10 2.75
C LYS A 628 25.38 18.76 3.92
N PHE A 629 26.03 17.62 3.84
CA PHE A 629 27.01 17.12 4.82
C PHE A 629 28.24 16.63 4.06
N ASP A 630 29.42 16.73 4.65
CA ASP A 630 30.67 16.28 4.02
C ASP A 630 30.76 14.75 3.98
N SER A 631 30.03 14.06 4.87
CA SER A 631 29.99 12.61 4.96
C SER A 631 28.65 12.09 5.47
N GLU A 632 28.41 10.79 5.24
CA GLU A 632 27.27 10.08 5.82
C GLU A 632 27.32 10.06 7.36
N GLU A 633 28.51 9.99 7.95
CA GLU A 633 28.67 9.99 9.41
C GLU A 633 28.22 11.31 10.04
N GLN A 634 28.62 12.44 9.46
CA GLN A 634 28.14 13.77 9.89
C GLN A 634 26.61 13.89 9.74
N ARG A 635 26.05 13.39 8.64
CA ARG A 635 24.60 13.38 8.42
C ARG A 635 23.88 12.58 9.51
N ASN A 636 24.40 11.40 9.83
CA ASN A 636 23.84 10.53 10.86
C ASN A 636 23.93 11.16 12.25
N GLN A 637 25.09 11.75 12.57
CA GLN A 637 25.32 12.43 13.83
C GLN A 637 24.40 13.63 14.02
N ALA A 638 24.18 14.44 12.97
CA ALA A 638 23.25 15.56 13.02
C ALA A 638 21.80 15.11 13.31
N ALA A 639 21.37 13.99 12.72
CA ALA A 639 20.06 13.42 13.00
C ALA A 639 19.95 12.90 14.45
N ILE A 640 21.00 12.27 14.98
CA ILE A 640 21.07 11.81 16.38
C ILE A 640 21.01 12.99 17.34
N GLU A 641 21.80 14.04 17.11
CA GLU A 641 21.82 15.25 17.95
C GLU A 641 20.46 15.93 17.98
N PHE A 642 19.80 16.05 16.82
CA PHE A 642 18.44 16.56 16.75
C PHE A 642 17.49 15.74 17.63
N VAL A 643 17.44 14.42 17.43
CA VAL A 643 16.49 13.56 18.16
C VAL A 643 16.79 13.56 19.66
N LYS A 644 18.07 13.55 20.05
CA LYS A 644 18.48 13.67 21.45
C LYS A 644 18.04 15.00 22.06
N SER A 645 18.13 16.10 21.32
CA SER A 645 17.72 17.42 21.80
C SER A 645 16.19 17.55 21.95
N GLN A 646 15.42 17.07 20.96
CA GLN A 646 13.97 17.30 20.90
C GLN A 646 13.16 16.23 21.64
N PHE A 647 13.64 14.98 21.63
CA PHE A 647 12.92 13.82 22.16
C PHE A 647 13.61 13.16 23.36
N GLN A 648 14.85 13.55 23.68
CA GLN A 648 15.64 12.99 24.78
C GLN A 648 15.86 11.47 24.64
N VAL A 649 16.03 11.01 23.40
CA VAL A 649 16.30 9.61 23.06
C VAL A 649 17.46 9.50 22.05
N ASP A 650 18.12 8.35 22.03
CA ASP A 650 19.34 8.09 21.26
C ASP A 650 19.27 6.81 20.40
N SER A 651 18.16 6.09 20.42
CA SER A 651 17.95 4.88 19.63
C SER A 651 16.59 4.88 18.93
N GLY A 652 16.49 4.13 17.82
CA GLY A 652 15.23 3.91 17.11
C GLY A 652 14.14 3.31 18.00
N GLU A 653 14.51 2.35 18.86
CA GLU A 653 13.59 1.71 19.81
C GLU A 653 13.08 2.68 20.89
N ASN A 654 13.93 3.56 21.42
CA ASN A 654 13.51 4.58 22.37
C ASN A 654 12.61 5.64 21.70
N LEU A 655 12.91 6.02 20.44
CA LEU A 655 12.03 6.89 19.67
C LEU A 655 10.67 6.23 19.40
N LYS A 656 10.65 4.95 19.02
CA LYS A 656 9.43 4.15 18.86
C LYS A 656 8.56 4.21 20.10
N LYS A 657 9.12 3.93 21.29
CA LYS A 657 8.40 4.00 22.57
C LYS A 657 7.82 5.40 22.85
N THR A 658 8.59 6.45 22.59
CA THR A 658 8.14 7.84 22.76
C THR A 658 6.95 8.16 21.86
N ILE A 659 7.02 7.79 20.58
CA ILE A 659 5.94 8.05 19.61
C ILE A 659 4.72 7.16 19.87
N LEU A 660 4.90 5.90 20.31
CA LEU A 660 3.79 5.06 20.75
C LEU A 660 3.08 5.63 21.97
N LYS A 661 3.82 6.19 22.95
CA LYS A 661 3.21 6.88 24.08
C LYS A 661 2.39 8.08 23.62
N MET A 662 2.92 8.91 22.71
CA MET A 662 2.18 10.03 22.13
C MET A 662 0.91 9.55 21.41
N SER A 663 1.00 8.45 20.67
CA SER A 663 -0.14 7.87 19.97
C SER A 663 -1.22 7.32 20.89
N ILE A 664 -0.83 6.68 22.00
CA ILE A 664 -1.76 6.25 23.04
C ILE A 664 -2.51 7.45 23.60
N ASP A 665 -1.80 8.51 23.96
CA ASP A 665 -2.38 9.74 24.52
C ASP A 665 -3.33 10.42 23.52
N PHE A 666 -2.90 10.55 22.26
CA PHE A 666 -3.72 11.09 21.18
C PHE A 666 -5.00 10.27 20.96
N ASN A 667 -4.88 8.95 20.81
CA ASN A 667 -6.04 8.08 20.58
C ASN A 667 -7.01 8.12 21.77
N GLN A 668 -6.52 8.11 23.01
CA GLN A 668 -7.38 8.25 24.19
C GLN A 668 -8.16 9.56 24.16
N LYS A 669 -7.49 10.69 23.96
CA LYS A 669 -8.12 12.02 23.99
C LYS A 669 -9.07 12.25 22.82
N VAL A 670 -8.69 11.81 21.63
CA VAL A 670 -9.52 11.96 20.43
C VAL A 670 -10.72 11.03 20.49
N ARG A 671 -10.49 9.75 20.82
CA ARG A 671 -11.57 8.77 20.81
C ARG A 671 -12.61 9.02 21.90
N ASN A 672 -12.23 9.56 23.07
CA ASN A 672 -13.19 10.01 24.10
C ASN A 672 -14.17 11.11 23.62
N LYS A 673 -13.89 11.79 22.49
CA LYS A 673 -14.71 12.89 21.97
C LYS A 673 -15.43 12.58 20.65
N LEU A 674 -15.06 11.49 19.98
CA LEU A 674 -15.75 11.00 18.77
C LEU A 674 -16.72 9.90 19.14
N SER A 675 -17.74 9.61 18.33
CA SER A 675 -18.59 8.44 18.54
C SER A 675 -18.12 7.27 17.67
N PHE A 676 -17.99 6.08 18.26
CA PHE A 676 -17.69 4.84 17.54
C PHE A 676 -18.78 3.78 17.71
N THR A 677 -19.89 4.14 18.34
CA THR A 677 -21.05 3.28 18.42
C THR A 677 -21.87 3.46 17.15
N THR A 678 -22.26 2.35 16.54
CA THR A 678 -23.29 2.32 15.51
C THR A 678 -24.54 1.74 16.12
N ASP A 679 -25.70 2.26 15.71
CA ASP A 679 -26.95 1.69 16.18
C ASP A 679 -27.13 0.27 15.62
N GLU A 680 -27.78 -0.59 16.41
CA GLU A 680 -27.91 -2.00 16.07
C GLU A 680 -28.77 -2.22 14.81
N GLU A 681 -29.66 -1.28 14.49
CA GLU A 681 -30.54 -1.34 13.33
C GLU A 681 -29.77 -1.09 12.03
N THR A 682 -28.95 -0.05 11.94
CA THR A 682 -28.02 0.22 10.83
C THR A 682 -27.12 -0.99 10.57
N ARG A 683 -26.61 -1.61 11.64
CA ARG A 683 -25.78 -2.83 11.52
C ARG A 683 -26.59 -4.00 10.95
N LYS A 684 -27.83 -4.21 11.44
CA LYS A 684 -28.73 -5.26 10.93
C LYS A 684 -29.11 -5.00 9.47
N GLU A 685 -29.36 -3.74 9.11
CA GLU A 685 -29.67 -3.30 7.75
C GLU A 685 -28.52 -3.61 6.79
N TYR A 686 -27.30 -3.18 7.13
CA TYR A 686 -26.09 -3.51 6.35
C TYR A 686 -25.96 -5.03 6.13
N PHE A 687 -25.98 -5.83 7.20
CA PHE A 687 -25.82 -7.28 7.07
C PHE A 687 -27.01 -7.99 6.42
N LYS A 688 -28.20 -7.40 6.42
CA LYS A 688 -29.36 -7.90 5.68
C LYS A 688 -29.12 -7.76 4.18
N ASN A 689 -28.62 -6.61 3.75
CA ASN A 689 -28.48 -6.27 2.33
C ASN A 689 -27.20 -6.87 1.69
N VAL A 690 -26.10 -6.97 2.45
CA VAL A 690 -24.85 -7.55 1.92
C VAL A 690 -24.95 -9.07 1.71
N LYS A 691 -25.86 -9.78 2.40
CA LYS A 691 -26.03 -11.24 2.25
C LYS A 691 -26.52 -11.68 0.87
N ILE A 692 -27.03 -10.78 0.04
CA ILE A 692 -27.64 -11.10 -1.26
C ILE A 692 -26.57 -11.36 -2.35
N THR A 693 -25.33 -10.88 -2.17
CA THR A 693 -24.24 -11.02 -3.16
C THR A 693 -23.40 -12.31 -3.03
N ASP A 694 -23.57 -13.07 -1.94
CA ASP A 694 -22.73 -14.23 -1.60
C ASP A 694 -23.23 -15.56 -2.22
N SER A 695 -24.34 -15.54 -2.95
CA SER A 695 -24.85 -16.70 -3.72
C SER A 695 -23.93 -17.12 -4.88
N SER A 696 -22.90 -16.32 -5.20
CA SER A 696 -21.92 -16.56 -6.26
C SER A 696 -20.76 -17.51 -5.87
N ARG A 697 -20.63 -17.89 -4.60
CA ARG A 697 -19.56 -18.76 -4.08
C ARG A 697 -19.96 -20.21 -3.81
N ARG A 698 -21.12 -20.69 -4.28
CA ARG A 698 -21.47 -22.12 -4.16
C ARG A 698 -20.66 -23.01 -5.09
#